data_AF-A0A7J2UVR3-F1
#
_entry.id   AF-A0A7J2UVR3-F1
#
_cell.length_a   1.000
_cell.length_b   1.000
_cell.length_c   1.000
_cell.angle_alpha   90.00
_cell.angle_beta   90.00
_cell.angle_gamma   90.00
#
_symmetry.space_group_name_H-M   'P 1'
#
loop_
_entity.id
_entity.type
_entity.pdbx_description
1 polymer ?
#
loop_
_entity_poly.entity_id
_entity_poly.type
_entity_poly.pdbx_seq_one_letter_code
_entity_poly.pdbx_strand_id
1 'polypeptide(L)'
;MMVGSGMLPAIADVTVHETAYDTIVIECDFSSPRIEQVNREDKWYDRITMDNLPNSCDVQSACLPVKPLKILMPYGRIVDSITVVAGQGISMGAGFHVEKGHNIIPFGSHQATDDGCVDKSFFSDQLFTVVGTHIFRGYAIFFVNLHPVHYTKDSGEIIWYNHMTVQVKTQPTSVTTSIRTMQQDKDLVTKQVVNPQMLKTYEDAPQSKPLDLVEYVIITNEELRDATGSYTFQDLVAAKQNQGMTAGIFTVEEIIANADYWVNGAWGDNNPSNPFYQGAIQGPIAKFNDTQAKIRNFIRYAYTELGTEYVLLGGDADYTPSDNIVPLRKLFAVEDGLPLGSRDLIEEDIPSDVYYACLDGNFNRDGDDHWGENATQNGYNDEDEADLLCEVYVGRACVDADDEVSNFVMKTLAYDTSTDPYIYTGLMVGEYLGFPGVSAWGGNYKDLIIPLFPEDFVVDTLYDRDGTWSKYQLMNLLNTQTPHLINHLGHGNVQYALKMGVNDIASLTNDNYFFVYSQTCLAGSFDNTNTDCAAEYFTVETPHGAFAVIMNARYGLGSENTLVSPSQVLDESFFTALFTENLHALGQANHYSKEDHIWHINENGIRWVYYETNLFGDPALQIKPHNKPPETPAAPSGPTTGVATVEYEFTVSPTIDPEGDDIYYWFDWDDGTNSGWLGPYPSGSPATASHAWTAAGDYEITVKAKDALGAESGVSPAHTITIIEGPILQIEGVTGGMLKVKATVKNTGGVAAHNIAWTMTLTGGLVLVGKERTGNILALNPGETREITSKTIIGLGKTVIKITATVPESSAEVEQNATILLI
;
A
#
# COMPACT_ATOMS: atom_id res chain seq x y z
N MET A 1 10.79 -0.90 25.96
CA MET A 1 9.80 -2.00 25.89
C MET A 1 8.59 -1.44 25.18
N MET A 2 8.28 -2.03 24.03
CA MET A 2 7.30 -1.57 23.06
C MET A 2 5.91 -1.46 23.67
N VAL A 3 5.32 -0.27 23.60
CA VAL A 3 3.86 -0.14 23.50
C VAL A 3 3.63 -0.18 22.00
N GLY A 4 3.33 -1.35 21.45
CA GLY A 4 3.06 -1.48 20.02
C GLY A 4 1.80 -0.68 19.68
N SER A 5 1.96 0.50 19.09
CA SER A 5 0.95 1.12 18.24
C SER A 5 0.97 0.39 16.91
N GLY A 6 0.27 -0.74 16.87
CA GLY A 6 0.33 -1.64 15.71
C GLY A 6 -0.65 -2.80 15.81
N MET A 7 -1.85 -2.49 16.32
CA MET A 7 -3.08 -3.17 15.94
C MET A 7 -4.16 -2.12 16.11
N LEU A 8 -4.87 -1.78 15.03
CA LEU A 8 -6.29 -1.43 15.19
C LEU A 8 -6.85 -2.45 16.19
N PRO A 9 -7.40 -2.04 17.35
CA PRO A 9 -7.77 -2.98 18.37
C PRO A 9 -8.65 -4.03 17.73
N ALA A 10 -8.20 -5.29 17.76
CA ALA A 10 -8.87 -6.37 17.07
C ALA A 10 -10.38 -6.28 17.36
N ILE A 11 -11.19 -6.34 16.31
CA ILE A 11 -12.66 -6.37 16.38
C ILE A 11 -13.15 -7.49 17.34
N ALA A 12 -12.26 -8.42 17.71
CA ALA A 12 -12.45 -9.51 18.64
C ALA A 12 -13.05 -9.14 20.02
N ASP A 13 -12.79 -7.94 20.54
CA ASP A 13 -13.28 -7.52 21.88
C ASP A 13 -14.54 -6.63 21.85
N VAL A 14 -15.18 -6.53 20.68
CA VAL A 14 -16.37 -5.70 20.47
C VAL A 14 -17.53 -6.55 19.96
N THR A 15 -18.67 -6.50 20.65
CA THR A 15 -19.90 -7.13 20.17
C THR A 15 -20.93 -6.06 19.81
N VAL A 16 -21.46 -6.10 18.60
CA VAL A 16 -22.52 -5.19 18.15
C VAL A 16 -23.85 -5.94 18.11
N HIS A 17 -24.83 -5.49 18.89
CA HIS A 17 -26.16 -6.09 18.96
C HIS A 17 -27.17 -5.26 18.16
N GLU A 18 -28.05 -5.96 17.43
CA GLU A 18 -29.24 -5.46 16.70
C GLU A 18 -29.36 -3.93 16.51
N THR A 19 -28.96 -3.43 15.34
CA THR A 19 -29.08 -2.02 14.96
C THR A 19 -30.42 -1.76 14.30
N ALA A 20 -31.36 -1.18 15.04
CA ALA A 20 -32.39 -0.36 14.37
C ALA A 20 -31.71 0.91 13.87
N TYR A 21 -32.15 1.48 12.74
CA TYR A 21 -31.57 2.72 12.20
C TYR A 21 -31.49 3.86 13.24
N ASP A 22 -32.38 3.86 14.23
CA ASP A 22 -32.49 4.89 15.28
C ASP A 22 -31.50 4.72 16.45
N THR A 23 -30.90 3.53 16.64
CA THR A 23 -30.01 3.27 17.78
C THR A 23 -28.97 2.20 17.46
N ILE A 24 -27.69 2.54 17.67
CA ILE A 24 -26.54 1.63 17.57
C ILE A 24 -26.11 1.27 18.99
N VAL A 25 -25.93 -0.03 19.26
CA VAL A 25 -25.47 -0.54 20.57
C VAL A 25 -24.19 -1.35 20.38
N ILE A 26 -23.14 -0.96 21.10
CA ILE A 26 -21.81 -1.57 21.04
C ILE A 26 -21.41 -1.95 22.47
N GLU A 27 -21.00 -3.19 22.65
CA GLU A 27 -20.46 -3.69 23.90
C GLU A 27 -18.94 -3.86 23.77
N CYS A 28 -18.20 -3.40 24.78
CA CYS A 28 -16.75 -3.49 24.85
C CYS A 28 -16.35 -4.15 26.16
N ASP A 29 -15.55 -5.21 26.08
CA ASP A 29 -14.93 -5.85 27.22
C ASP A 29 -13.47 -5.43 27.37
N PHE A 30 -13.00 -5.35 28.61
CA PHE A 30 -11.66 -4.88 28.94
C PHE A 30 -10.92 -5.89 29.81
N SER A 31 -9.62 -6.02 29.57
CA SER A 31 -8.73 -6.79 30.44
C SER A 31 -8.28 -5.96 31.64
N SER A 32 -7.84 -6.61 32.72
CA SER A 32 -7.35 -5.89 33.90
C SER A 32 -6.15 -5.02 33.53
N PRO A 33 -6.10 -3.75 33.96
CA PRO A 33 -4.94 -2.90 33.76
C PRO A 33 -3.68 -3.51 34.40
N ARG A 34 -2.55 -3.29 33.75
CA ARG A 34 -1.21 -3.57 34.28
C ARG A 34 -0.65 -2.29 34.89
N ILE A 35 -0.03 -2.42 36.06
CA ILE A 35 0.62 -1.31 36.76
C ILE A 35 2.11 -1.61 36.83
N GLU A 36 2.91 -0.73 36.25
CA GLU A 36 4.37 -0.81 36.28
C GLU A 36 4.95 0.43 36.97
N GLN A 37 5.89 0.21 37.89
CA GLN A 37 6.63 1.28 38.53
C GLN A 37 7.74 1.76 37.59
N VAL A 38 7.66 3.01 37.17
CA VAL A 38 8.64 3.65 36.30
C VAL A 38 9.36 4.78 37.04
N ASN A 39 10.69 4.80 36.91
CA ASN A 39 11.49 5.89 37.45
C ASN A 39 11.70 6.96 36.37
N ARG A 40 11.42 8.21 36.72
CA ARG A 40 11.62 9.41 35.90
C ARG A 40 12.22 10.49 36.79
N GLU A 41 13.44 10.92 36.48
CA GLU A 41 14.13 12.00 37.20
C GLU A 41 14.12 11.84 38.74
N ASP A 42 14.51 10.64 39.22
CA ASP A 42 14.55 10.29 40.64
C ASP A 42 13.17 10.27 41.35
N LYS A 43 12.07 10.37 40.61
CA LYS A 43 10.71 10.15 41.08
C LYS A 43 10.14 8.85 40.51
N TRP A 44 9.30 8.20 41.29
CA TRP A 44 8.62 6.97 40.90
C TRP A 44 7.16 7.26 40.56
N TYR A 45 6.72 6.78 39.40
CA TYR A 45 5.37 6.89 38.90
C TYR A 45 4.80 5.50 38.62
N ASP A 46 3.47 5.41 38.64
CA ASP A 46 2.69 4.25 38.25
C ASP A 46 2.25 4.42 36.79
N ARG A 47 2.84 3.63 35.90
CA ARG A 47 2.38 3.52 34.51
C ARG A 47 1.25 2.52 34.43
N ILE A 48 0.12 2.97 33.90
CA ILE A 48 -1.09 2.15 33.76
C ILE A 48 -1.27 1.80 32.28
N THR A 49 -1.24 0.52 31.94
CA THR A 49 -1.45 0.05 30.57
C THR A 49 -2.55 -1.01 30.51
N MET A 50 -3.12 -1.21 29.33
CA MET A 50 -4.09 -2.27 29.08
C MET A 50 -3.77 -2.91 27.72
N ASP A 51 -3.92 -4.23 27.63
CA ASP A 51 -3.59 -4.96 26.40
C ASP A 51 -4.44 -4.40 25.23
N ASN A 52 -3.79 -4.15 24.08
CA ASN A 52 -4.38 -3.62 22.85
C ASN A 52 -5.02 -2.21 22.92
N LEU A 53 -4.73 -1.43 23.97
CA LEU A 53 -5.20 -0.04 24.07
C LEU A 53 -4.02 0.95 24.04
N PRO A 54 -4.14 2.06 23.29
CA PRO A 54 -3.23 3.19 23.46
C PRO A 54 -3.48 3.87 24.81
N ASN A 55 -2.53 4.70 25.22
CA ASN A 55 -2.70 5.61 26.35
C ASN A 55 -2.92 7.02 25.82
N SER A 56 -3.96 7.70 26.29
CA SER A 56 -4.04 9.16 26.18
C SER A 56 -3.05 9.76 27.17
N CYS A 57 -2.24 10.71 26.70
CA CYS A 57 -1.15 11.31 27.46
C CYS A 57 -1.06 12.81 27.20
N ASP A 58 -2.22 13.49 27.17
CA ASP A 58 -2.27 14.95 27.01
C ASP A 58 -1.44 15.67 28.08
N VAL A 59 -0.91 16.84 27.72
CA VAL A 59 0.06 17.59 28.52
C VAL A 59 -0.46 17.79 29.94
N GLN A 60 0.32 17.35 30.94
CA GLN A 60 0.02 17.42 32.38
C GLN A 60 -1.20 16.61 32.86
N SER A 61 -1.91 15.91 31.97
CA SER A 61 -3.00 14.98 32.30
C SER A 61 -2.48 13.60 32.67
N ALA A 62 -3.28 12.81 33.40
CA ALA A 62 -2.89 11.43 33.74
C ALA A 62 -2.85 10.55 32.48
N CYS A 63 -1.75 9.83 32.30
CA CYS A 63 -1.60 8.87 31.22
C CYS A 63 -2.41 7.61 31.50
N LEU A 64 -3.53 7.43 30.80
CA LEU A 64 -4.47 6.33 31.05
C LEU A 64 -4.84 5.60 29.75
N PRO A 65 -5.12 4.28 29.82
CA PRO A 65 -5.59 3.52 28.66
C PRO A 65 -6.92 4.06 28.12
N VAL A 66 -7.03 4.17 26.80
CA VAL A 66 -8.21 4.64 26.09
C VAL A 66 -8.58 3.64 25.00
N LYS A 67 -9.87 3.43 24.76
CA LYS A 67 -10.37 2.66 23.61
C LYS A 67 -11.01 3.60 22.60
N PRO A 68 -10.29 3.96 21.52
CA PRO A 68 -10.89 4.62 20.36
C PRO A 68 -11.90 3.70 19.67
N LEU A 69 -13.05 4.23 19.30
CA LEU A 69 -14.05 3.58 18.47
C LEU A 69 -14.36 4.43 17.23
N LYS A 70 -14.29 3.80 16.05
CA LYS A 70 -14.76 4.33 14.77
C LYS A 70 -16.11 3.68 14.44
N ILE A 71 -17.20 4.43 14.57
CA ILE A 71 -18.58 3.92 14.41
C ILE A 71 -19.16 4.45 13.10
N LEU A 72 -19.46 3.56 12.15
CA LEU A 72 -20.15 3.92 10.92
C LEU A 72 -21.60 4.32 11.23
N MET A 73 -21.97 5.55 10.85
CA MET A 73 -23.33 6.05 11.01
C MET A 73 -24.24 5.48 9.91
N PRO A 74 -25.53 5.20 10.19
CA PRO A 74 -26.46 4.80 9.15
C PRO A 74 -26.64 5.93 8.12
N TYR A 75 -26.73 5.57 6.84
CA TYR A 75 -26.93 6.54 5.77
C TYR A 75 -28.15 7.45 6.02
N GLY A 76 -27.97 8.76 5.78
CA GLY A 76 -29.00 9.77 5.98
C GLY A 76 -29.30 10.10 7.45
N ARG A 77 -28.41 9.73 8.39
CA ARG A 77 -28.58 9.98 9.82
C ARG A 77 -27.31 10.53 10.45
N ILE A 78 -27.51 11.37 11.47
CA ILE A 78 -26.45 11.94 12.31
C ILE A 78 -26.65 11.50 13.77
N VAL A 79 -25.64 11.72 14.60
CA VAL A 79 -25.73 11.49 16.04
C VAL A 79 -26.77 12.45 16.65
N ASP A 80 -27.68 11.90 17.44
CA ASP A 80 -28.60 12.67 18.30
C ASP A 80 -28.04 12.75 19.72
N SER A 81 -27.68 11.60 20.27
CA SER A 81 -27.11 11.51 21.61
C SER A 81 -26.33 10.22 21.80
N ILE A 82 -25.37 10.25 22.71
CA ILE A 82 -24.59 9.10 23.14
C ILE A 82 -24.80 8.87 24.64
N THR A 83 -24.90 7.62 25.04
CA THR A 83 -24.92 7.19 26.44
C THR A 83 -23.96 6.03 26.61
N VAL A 84 -23.10 6.10 27.60
CA VAL A 84 -22.19 5.01 27.96
C VAL A 84 -22.51 4.56 29.38
N VAL A 85 -22.71 3.25 29.54
CA VAL A 85 -22.96 2.61 30.83
C VAL A 85 -21.82 1.64 31.09
N ALA A 86 -21.09 1.85 32.18
CA ALA A 86 -20.07 0.92 32.63
C ALA A 86 -20.64 -0.12 33.59
N GLY A 87 -20.00 -1.29 33.63
CA GLY A 87 -20.25 -2.32 34.63
C GLY A 87 -19.89 -1.87 36.05
N GLN A 88 -19.87 -2.82 36.99
CA GLN A 88 -19.42 -2.52 38.35
C GLN A 88 -17.92 -2.16 38.34
N GLY A 89 -17.58 -0.96 38.79
CA GLY A 89 -16.19 -0.55 38.95
C GLY A 89 -15.43 -1.43 39.92
N ILE A 90 -14.23 -1.85 39.53
CA ILE A 90 -13.33 -2.69 40.30
C ILE A 90 -12.18 -1.81 40.79
N SER A 91 -12.06 -1.62 42.11
CA SER A 91 -10.97 -0.82 42.69
C SER A 91 -9.65 -1.60 42.63
N MET A 92 -8.60 -0.95 42.16
CA MET A 92 -7.22 -1.45 42.20
C MET A 92 -6.47 -1.00 43.46
N GLY A 93 -7.14 -0.21 44.32
CA GLY A 93 -6.55 0.42 45.51
C GLY A 93 -6.31 1.92 45.32
N ALA A 94 -5.69 2.52 46.34
CA ALA A 94 -5.42 3.95 46.43
C ALA A 94 -3.94 4.22 46.77
N GLY A 95 -3.50 5.47 46.59
CA GLY A 95 -2.12 5.90 46.79
C GLY A 95 -1.21 5.74 45.57
N PHE A 96 -1.77 5.46 44.39
CA PHE A 96 -1.01 5.44 43.14
C PHE A 96 -0.59 6.85 42.72
N HIS A 97 0.59 6.95 42.12
CA HIS A 97 1.13 8.18 41.55
C HIS A 97 1.24 8.04 40.03
N VAL A 98 0.10 8.16 39.34
CA VAL A 98 0.02 7.88 37.90
C VAL A 98 0.91 8.82 37.07
N GLU A 99 1.62 8.26 36.09
CA GLU A 99 2.42 9.00 35.09
C GLU A 99 1.55 10.07 34.40
N LYS A 100 2.15 11.20 34.03
CA LYS A 100 1.44 12.29 33.35
C LYS A 100 2.01 12.55 31.97
N GLY A 101 1.20 13.11 31.08
CA GLY A 101 1.67 13.67 29.82
C GLY A 101 2.73 14.75 30.06
N HIS A 102 3.79 14.69 29.27
CA HIS A 102 4.96 15.55 29.42
C HIS A 102 4.80 16.86 28.65
N ASN A 103 5.61 17.86 29.00
CA ASN A 103 5.64 19.12 28.24
C ASN A 103 6.12 18.85 26.81
N ILE A 104 5.46 19.47 25.84
CA ILE A 104 5.88 19.44 24.44
C ILE A 104 7.06 20.39 24.28
N ILE A 105 8.03 20.07 23.41
CA ILE A 105 9.21 20.90 23.10
C ILE A 105 9.45 20.88 21.58
N PRO A 106 9.60 22.02 20.90
CA PRO A 106 9.97 22.06 19.48
C PRO A 106 11.43 21.65 19.30
N PHE A 107 11.73 20.89 18.24
CA PHE A 107 13.09 20.40 17.97
C PHE A 107 14.11 21.50 17.61
N GLY A 108 13.73 22.80 17.65
CA GLY A 108 14.57 23.94 17.28
C GLY A 108 14.89 24.95 18.39
N SER A 109 14.45 24.76 19.65
CA SER A 109 14.70 25.73 20.73
C SER A 109 15.25 25.09 22.02
N HIS A 110 16.16 25.82 22.69
CA HIS A 110 16.78 25.47 23.97
C HIS A 110 16.12 26.23 25.13
N GLN A 111 14.80 26.29 25.22
CA GLN A 111 14.17 26.80 26.44
C GLN A 111 12.92 26.00 26.75
N ALA A 112 13.06 25.03 27.65
CA ALA A 112 11.96 24.68 28.53
C ALA A 112 11.71 25.93 29.39
N THR A 113 10.75 26.77 29.01
CA THR A 113 10.24 27.77 29.93
C THR A 113 9.29 27.04 30.88
N ASP A 114 9.58 27.17 32.18
CA ASP A 114 8.76 26.71 33.30
C ASP A 114 7.49 27.59 33.44
N ASP A 115 6.95 28.04 32.30
CA ASP A 115 5.88 29.03 32.23
C ASP A 115 4.54 28.34 32.37
N GLY A 116 4.22 28.02 33.62
CA GLY A 116 2.87 28.13 34.18
C GLY A 116 1.73 27.58 33.32
N CYS A 117 1.92 26.43 32.66
CA CYS A 117 0.82 25.77 31.99
C CYS A 117 -0.21 25.40 33.06
N VAL A 118 -1.43 25.93 32.90
CA VAL A 118 -2.55 25.67 33.79
C VAL A 118 -2.69 24.15 33.90
N ASP A 119 -2.78 23.64 35.13
CA ASP A 119 -3.15 22.26 35.44
C ASP A 119 -4.53 22.01 34.80
N LYS A 120 -4.55 21.67 33.51
CA LYS A 120 -5.69 21.08 32.82
C LYS A 120 -5.75 19.66 33.34
N SER A 121 -6.07 19.52 34.62
CA SER A 121 -6.40 18.24 35.22
C SER A 121 -7.65 17.76 34.51
N PHE A 122 -7.49 17.04 33.40
CA PHE A 122 -8.57 16.31 32.78
C PHE A 122 -8.89 15.18 33.75
N PHE A 123 -9.90 15.42 34.58
CA PHE A 123 -10.43 14.43 35.50
C PHE A 123 -11.29 13.47 34.67
N SER A 124 -10.80 12.26 34.45
CA SER A 124 -11.59 11.20 33.83
C SER A 124 -12.60 10.63 34.84
N ASP A 125 -13.59 11.45 35.20
CA ASP A 125 -14.86 10.97 35.75
C ASP A 125 -15.84 10.62 34.61
N GLN A 126 -15.51 11.05 33.38
CA GLN A 126 -16.29 10.77 32.18
C GLN A 126 -15.90 9.41 31.60
N LEU A 127 -16.90 8.56 31.40
CA LEU A 127 -16.74 7.24 30.78
C LEU A 127 -16.36 7.31 29.29
N PHE A 128 -16.55 8.46 28.64
CA PHE A 128 -16.23 8.65 27.24
C PHE A 128 -15.99 10.11 26.89
N THR A 129 -15.30 10.36 25.78
CA THR A 129 -15.18 11.67 25.14
C THR A 129 -15.50 11.56 23.65
N VAL A 130 -16.28 12.50 23.12
CA VAL A 130 -16.58 12.60 21.69
C VAL A 130 -15.43 13.33 21.01
N VAL A 131 -14.94 12.77 19.92
CA VAL A 131 -13.91 13.40 19.09
C VAL A 131 -14.57 14.20 17.97
N GLY A 132 -15.48 13.59 17.21
CA GLY A 132 -16.16 14.22 16.09
C GLY A 132 -16.82 13.22 15.15
N THR A 133 -17.50 13.73 14.12
CA THR A 133 -17.93 12.91 12.96
C THR A 133 -17.18 13.42 11.74
N HIS A 134 -16.50 12.52 11.03
CA HIS A 134 -15.77 12.81 9.81
C HIS A 134 -16.31 11.93 8.68
N ILE A 135 -16.20 12.38 7.43
CA ILE A 135 -16.71 11.67 6.26
C ILE A 135 -15.50 11.09 5.53
N PHE A 136 -15.42 9.77 5.43
CA PHE A 136 -14.38 9.10 4.66
C PHE A 136 -15.00 8.52 3.41
N ARG A 137 -14.66 9.08 2.26
CA ARG A 137 -15.09 8.56 0.95
C ARG A 137 -16.61 8.49 0.81
N GLY A 138 -17.32 9.43 1.44
CA GLY A 138 -18.79 9.50 1.51
C GLY A 138 -19.43 8.71 2.66
N TYR A 139 -18.65 8.02 3.51
CA TYR A 139 -19.15 7.27 4.66
C TYR A 139 -18.89 8.05 5.95
N ALA A 140 -19.96 8.35 6.70
CA ALA A 140 -19.87 9.14 7.92
C ALA A 140 -19.43 8.26 9.11
N ILE A 141 -18.27 8.55 9.68
CA ILE A 141 -17.66 7.82 10.79
C ILE A 141 -17.65 8.70 12.02
N PHE A 142 -18.31 8.22 13.08
CA PHE A 142 -18.35 8.87 14.39
C PHE A 142 -17.23 8.33 15.29
N PHE A 143 -16.38 9.24 15.78
CA PHE A 143 -15.23 8.93 16.62
C PHE A 143 -15.55 9.21 18.09
N VAL A 144 -15.39 8.18 18.92
CA VAL A 144 -15.57 8.27 20.37
C VAL A 144 -14.48 7.49 21.09
N ASN A 145 -13.95 8.08 22.16
CA ASN A 145 -13.00 7.43 23.05
C ASN A 145 -13.73 6.93 24.30
N LEU A 146 -13.54 5.67 24.68
CA LEU A 146 -13.98 5.13 25.97
C LEU A 146 -12.83 5.15 26.99
N HIS A 147 -13.17 5.46 28.24
CA HIS A 147 -12.25 5.56 29.36
C HIS A 147 -12.49 4.42 30.36
N PRO A 148 -11.90 3.23 30.14
CA PRO A 148 -12.13 2.06 31.00
C PRO A 148 -11.43 2.15 32.36
N VAL A 149 -10.54 3.13 32.56
CA VAL A 149 -9.78 3.33 33.80
C VAL A 149 -9.95 4.76 34.28
N HIS A 150 -10.40 4.91 35.52
CA HIS A 150 -10.52 6.20 36.20
C HIS A 150 -9.44 6.33 37.27
N TYR A 151 -8.91 7.53 37.40
CA TYR A 151 -7.90 7.89 38.40
C TYR A 151 -8.34 9.12 39.19
N THR A 152 -8.40 8.99 40.51
CA THR A 152 -8.69 10.12 41.42
C THR A 152 -7.40 10.68 42.01
N LYS A 153 -6.99 11.86 41.55
CA LYS A 153 -5.70 12.51 41.92
C LYS A 153 -5.48 12.68 43.43
N ASP A 154 -6.51 13.04 44.18
CA ASP A 154 -6.36 13.36 45.62
C ASP A 154 -6.13 12.12 46.48
N SER A 155 -6.82 11.01 46.17
CA SER A 155 -6.66 9.73 46.89
C SER A 155 -5.61 8.82 46.25
N GLY A 156 -5.26 9.07 45.00
CA GLY A 156 -4.51 8.15 44.14
C GLY A 156 -5.30 6.87 43.86
N GLU A 157 -6.63 6.88 43.92
CA GLU A 157 -7.47 5.71 43.67
C GLU A 157 -7.59 5.41 42.19
N ILE A 158 -7.48 4.13 41.84
CA ILE A 158 -7.72 3.63 40.48
C ILE A 158 -8.94 2.70 40.50
N ILE A 159 -9.91 3.00 39.64
CA ILE A 159 -11.08 2.16 39.38
C ILE A 159 -11.05 1.77 37.91
N TRP A 160 -11.24 0.49 37.61
CA TRP A 160 -11.37 0.04 36.23
C TRP A 160 -12.70 -0.66 35.99
N TYR A 161 -13.18 -0.59 34.76
CA TYR A 161 -14.42 -1.20 34.31
C TYR A 161 -14.10 -2.29 33.30
N ASN A 162 -14.48 -3.52 33.62
CA ASN A 162 -14.24 -4.67 32.74
C ASN A 162 -15.22 -4.76 31.57
N HIS A 163 -16.27 -3.95 31.57
CA HIS A 163 -17.31 -3.93 30.55
C HIS A 163 -17.93 -2.54 30.44
N MET A 164 -18.16 -2.08 29.21
CA MET A 164 -18.90 -0.85 28.91
C MET A 164 -19.85 -1.07 27.73
N THR A 165 -21.07 -0.54 27.84
CA THR A 165 -22.06 -0.51 26.77
C THR A 165 -22.21 0.91 26.25
N VAL A 166 -21.97 1.09 24.95
CA VAL A 166 -22.17 2.34 24.22
C VAL A 166 -23.49 2.28 23.49
N GLN A 167 -24.33 3.29 23.69
CA GLN A 167 -25.58 3.48 22.96
C GLN A 167 -25.55 4.82 22.24
N VAL A 168 -25.53 4.78 20.90
CA VAL A 168 -25.63 5.96 20.04
C VAL A 168 -27.03 6.03 19.47
N LYS A 169 -27.81 7.03 19.89
CA LYS A 169 -29.08 7.38 19.24
C LYS A 169 -28.79 8.27 18.05
N THR A 170 -29.55 8.05 16.98
CA THR A 170 -29.38 8.78 15.73
C THR A 170 -30.66 9.51 15.37
N GLN A 171 -30.55 10.57 14.59
CA GLN A 171 -31.69 11.31 14.03
C GLN A 171 -31.53 11.47 12.52
N PRO A 172 -32.64 11.54 11.74
CA PRO A 172 -32.58 11.84 10.31
C PRO A 172 -31.92 13.20 10.04
N THR A 173 -31.12 13.27 8.98
CA THR A 173 -30.59 14.53 8.45
C THR A 173 -31.12 14.79 7.05
N SER A 174 -31.26 16.07 6.68
CA SER A 174 -31.58 16.48 5.30
C SER A 174 -30.35 16.59 4.41
N VAL A 175 -29.15 16.58 5.00
CA VAL A 175 -27.88 16.57 4.28
C VAL A 175 -27.54 15.12 3.97
N THR A 176 -27.56 14.76 2.70
CA THR A 176 -27.28 13.39 2.25
C THR A 176 -26.30 13.43 1.09
N THR A 177 -25.14 12.81 1.27
CA THR A 177 -24.05 12.78 0.28
C THR A 177 -24.22 11.61 -0.67
N SER A 178 -24.06 11.85 -1.97
CA SER A 178 -23.90 10.76 -2.94
C SER A 178 -22.58 10.04 -2.67
N ILE A 179 -22.58 8.71 -2.76
CA ILE A 179 -21.34 7.92 -2.61
C ILE A 179 -20.90 7.38 -3.97
N ARG A 180 -19.59 7.30 -4.19
CA ARG A 180 -19.08 6.61 -5.37
C ARG A 180 -19.11 5.09 -5.16
N THR A 181 -19.42 4.36 -6.22
CA THR A 181 -19.76 2.91 -6.18
C THR A 181 -18.55 1.96 -6.17
N MET A 182 -17.36 2.41 -5.75
CA MET A 182 -16.16 1.59 -5.85
C MET A 182 -16.07 0.58 -4.70
N GLN A 183 -15.76 -0.68 -5.03
CA GLN A 183 -15.63 -1.74 -4.02
C GLN A 183 -14.46 -1.47 -3.07
N GLN A 184 -13.37 -0.90 -3.60
CA GLN A 184 -12.20 -0.51 -2.82
C GLN A 184 -12.55 0.42 -1.65
N ASP A 185 -13.44 1.40 -1.84
CA ASP A 185 -13.86 2.31 -0.74
C ASP A 185 -14.61 1.56 0.36
N LYS A 186 -15.50 0.65 -0.03
CA LYS A 186 -16.21 -0.21 0.93
C LYS A 186 -15.24 -1.07 1.72
N ASP A 187 -14.24 -1.62 1.06
CA ASP A 187 -13.22 -2.46 1.70
C ASP A 187 -12.38 -1.64 2.68
N LEU A 188 -11.99 -0.41 2.32
CA LEU A 188 -11.27 0.51 3.20
C LEU A 188 -12.11 0.88 4.43
N VAL A 189 -13.38 1.25 4.26
CA VAL A 189 -14.29 1.57 5.38
C VAL A 189 -14.51 0.35 6.27
N THR A 190 -14.71 -0.84 5.67
CA THR A 190 -14.93 -2.10 6.40
C THR A 190 -13.78 -2.40 7.36
N LYS A 191 -12.53 -2.12 6.97
CA LYS A 191 -11.35 -2.36 7.80
C LYS A 191 -11.25 -1.40 8.99
N GLN A 192 -11.88 -0.24 8.95
CA GLN A 192 -11.72 0.80 9.95
C GLN A 192 -12.82 0.83 11.03
N VAL A 193 -14.04 0.39 10.71
CA VAL A 193 -15.20 0.60 11.59
C VAL A 193 -15.56 -0.64 12.40
N VAL A 194 -16.08 -0.44 13.62
CA VAL A 194 -16.46 -1.55 14.52
C VAL A 194 -17.80 -2.20 14.17
N ASN A 195 -18.59 -1.56 13.30
CA ASN A 195 -19.94 -1.98 12.91
C ASN A 195 -20.15 -2.00 11.38
N PRO A 196 -19.33 -2.76 10.62
CA PRO A 196 -19.33 -2.75 9.15
C PRO A 196 -20.67 -3.16 8.53
N GLN A 197 -21.54 -3.86 9.27
CA GLN A 197 -22.90 -4.16 8.83
C GLN A 197 -23.74 -2.91 8.49
N MET A 198 -23.37 -1.71 8.97
CA MET A 198 -24.02 -0.44 8.60
C MET A 198 -23.81 -0.04 7.15
N LEU A 199 -22.83 -0.63 6.45
CA LEU A 199 -22.65 -0.45 5.01
C LEU A 199 -23.89 -0.81 4.19
N LYS A 200 -24.72 -1.74 4.70
CA LYS A 200 -26.00 -2.08 4.05
C LYS A 200 -26.94 -0.87 3.90
N THR A 201 -26.88 0.08 4.83
CA THR A 201 -27.72 1.28 4.77
C THR A 201 -27.31 2.24 3.65
N TYR A 202 -26.06 2.15 3.20
CA TYR A 202 -25.50 2.94 2.10
C TYR A 202 -25.85 2.37 0.72
N GLU A 203 -26.42 1.16 0.63
CA GLU A 203 -26.93 0.60 -0.64
C GLU A 203 -28.09 1.44 -1.21
N ASP A 204 -28.84 2.13 -0.34
CA ASP A 204 -29.94 3.02 -0.70
C ASP A 204 -29.47 4.46 -1.03
N ALA A 205 -28.18 4.78 -0.82
CA ALA A 205 -27.65 6.10 -1.11
C ALA A 205 -27.67 6.38 -2.63
N PRO A 206 -27.85 7.64 -3.07
CA PRO A 206 -27.57 8.04 -4.44
C PRO A 206 -26.14 7.64 -4.79
N GLN A 207 -26.03 6.80 -5.81
CA GLN A 207 -24.78 6.24 -6.25
C GLN A 207 -24.27 7.04 -7.44
N SER A 208 -23.03 7.52 -7.38
CA SER A 208 -22.28 7.93 -8.57
C SER A 208 -21.44 6.76 -9.08
N LYS A 209 -21.36 6.63 -10.40
CA LYS A 209 -20.40 5.75 -11.05
C LYS A 209 -19.46 6.65 -11.86
N PRO A 210 -18.13 6.53 -11.67
CA PRO A 210 -17.19 7.26 -12.49
C PRO A 210 -17.51 7.08 -13.98
N LEU A 211 -17.57 8.18 -14.71
CA LEU A 211 -17.92 8.24 -16.13
C LEU A 211 -16.71 7.89 -17.00
N ASP A 212 -15.54 8.45 -16.65
CA ASP A 212 -14.26 8.29 -17.35
C ASP A 212 -13.14 8.09 -16.32
N LEU A 213 -12.60 6.87 -16.19
CA LEU A 213 -11.60 6.58 -15.16
C LEU A 213 -10.29 7.35 -15.41
N VAL A 214 -9.90 8.22 -14.48
CA VAL A 214 -8.59 8.86 -14.35
C VAL A 214 -8.15 8.74 -12.89
N GLU A 215 -7.52 7.61 -12.55
CA GLU A 215 -7.07 7.26 -11.21
C GLU A 215 -5.97 8.19 -10.68
N TYR A 216 -5.14 8.74 -11.57
CA TYR A 216 -4.02 9.63 -11.24
C TYR A 216 -4.12 10.96 -11.98
N VAL A 217 -4.24 12.05 -11.21
CA VAL A 217 -4.40 13.41 -11.72
C VAL A 217 -3.16 14.24 -11.39
N ILE A 218 -2.57 14.88 -12.40
CA ILE A 218 -1.58 15.94 -12.21
C ILE A 218 -2.28 17.29 -12.39
N ILE A 219 -2.17 18.17 -11.40
CA ILE A 219 -2.62 19.56 -11.48
C ILE A 219 -1.40 20.46 -11.58
N THR A 220 -1.30 21.25 -12.64
CA THR A 220 -0.13 22.11 -12.96
C THR A 220 -0.60 23.36 -13.73
N ASN A 221 0.24 24.35 -14.04
CA ASN A 221 -0.12 25.38 -15.04
C ASN A 221 0.09 24.88 -16.49
N GLU A 222 -0.38 25.67 -17.45
CA GLU A 222 -0.15 25.42 -18.89
C GLU A 222 1.33 25.39 -19.27
N GLU A 223 2.17 26.22 -18.65
CA GLU A 223 3.60 26.31 -18.96
C GLU A 223 4.34 25.00 -18.63
N LEU A 224 4.21 24.49 -17.41
CA LEU A 224 4.84 23.25 -16.99
C LEU A 224 4.17 22.00 -17.58
N ARG A 225 2.87 22.06 -17.92
CA ARG A 225 2.25 21.04 -18.78
C ARG A 225 2.99 20.96 -20.11
N ASP A 226 3.32 22.10 -20.70
CA ASP A 226 3.94 22.16 -22.03
C ASP A 226 5.49 22.22 -21.96
N ALA A 227 6.07 21.89 -20.80
CA ALA A 227 7.51 21.87 -20.56
C ALA A 227 8.25 21.04 -21.64
N THR A 228 9.42 21.52 -22.03
CA THR A 228 10.21 20.94 -23.14
C THR A 228 11.52 20.30 -22.66
N GLY A 229 11.65 20.12 -21.34
CA GLY A 229 12.76 19.45 -20.68
C GLY A 229 12.95 18.00 -21.11
N SER A 230 14.00 17.36 -20.58
CA SER A 230 14.35 15.97 -20.95
C SER A 230 13.34 14.95 -20.43
N TYR A 231 12.65 15.29 -19.34
CA TYR A 231 11.55 14.53 -18.77
C TYR A 231 10.40 15.50 -18.46
N THR A 232 9.18 15.08 -18.73
CA THR A 232 7.98 15.92 -18.66
C THR A 232 6.88 15.23 -17.87
N PHE A 233 5.85 15.95 -17.45
CA PHE A 233 4.68 15.33 -16.84
C PHE A 233 3.96 14.34 -17.77
N GLN A 234 4.10 14.47 -19.09
CA GLN A 234 3.61 13.50 -20.07
C GLN A 234 4.36 12.17 -19.97
N ASP A 235 5.66 12.19 -19.71
CA ASP A 235 6.44 10.98 -19.50
C ASP A 235 6.00 10.25 -18.22
N LEU A 236 5.71 11.01 -17.15
CA LEU A 236 5.15 10.46 -15.91
C LEU A 236 3.78 9.83 -16.15
N VAL A 237 2.88 10.51 -16.86
CA VAL A 237 1.57 9.96 -17.24
C VAL A 237 1.71 8.70 -18.09
N ALA A 238 2.61 8.69 -19.07
CA ALA A 238 2.86 7.51 -19.91
C ALA A 238 3.38 6.33 -19.09
N ALA A 239 4.24 6.59 -18.10
CA ALA A 239 4.72 5.56 -17.19
C ALA A 239 3.60 4.96 -16.34
N LYS A 240 2.72 5.79 -15.74
CA LYS A 240 1.54 5.31 -14.99
C LYS A 240 0.60 4.48 -15.86
N GLN A 241 0.36 4.92 -17.10
CA GLN A 241 -0.44 4.16 -18.08
C GLN A 241 0.18 2.81 -18.44
N ASN A 242 1.51 2.75 -18.57
CA ASN A 242 2.22 1.48 -18.81
C ASN A 242 2.15 0.53 -17.61
N GLN A 243 1.94 1.06 -16.39
CA GLN A 243 1.70 0.29 -15.16
C GLN A 243 0.22 -0.11 -14.98
N GLY A 244 -0.64 0.23 -15.94
CA GLY A 244 -2.07 -0.12 -15.92
C GLY A 244 -2.97 0.89 -15.20
N MET A 245 -2.43 2.03 -14.75
CA MET A 245 -3.19 3.09 -14.10
C MET A 245 -3.68 4.13 -15.11
N THR A 246 -4.93 4.58 -15.03
CA THR A 246 -5.37 5.70 -15.87
C THR A 246 -4.88 7.03 -15.30
N ALA A 247 -4.29 7.87 -16.15
CA ALA A 247 -3.64 9.11 -15.72
C ALA A 247 -3.88 10.27 -16.68
N GLY A 248 -3.96 11.50 -16.14
CA GLY A 248 -4.21 12.73 -16.91
C GLY A 248 -3.63 13.99 -16.26
N ILE A 249 -3.44 15.04 -17.08
CA ILE A 249 -2.93 16.35 -16.67
C ILE A 249 -4.04 17.38 -16.87
N PHE A 250 -4.27 18.22 -15.86
CA PHE A 250 -5.27 19.27 -15.87
C PHE A 250 -4.63 20.59 -15.44
N THR A 251 -4.92 21.67 -16.17
CA THR A 251 -4.25 22.94 -15.86
C THR A 251 -5.03 23.79 -14.87
N VAL A 252 -4.31 24.57 -14.06
CA VAL A 252 -4.91 25.57 -13.17
C VAL A 252 -5.76 26.55 -13.96
N GLU A 253 -5.31 26.97 -15.14
CA GLU A 253 -6.06 27.85 -16.06
C GLU A 253 -7.39 27.25 -16.50
N GLU A 254 -7.41 25.97 -16.88
CA GLU A 254 -8.62 25.24 -17.26
C GLU A 254 -9.60 25.15 -16.07
N ILE A 255 -9.08 24.86 -14.88
CA ILE A 255 -9.85 24.74 -13.63
C ILE A 255 -10.47 26.09 -13.26
N ILE A 256 -9.69 27.17 -13.20
CA ILE A 256 -10.21 28.46 -12.76
C ILE A 256 -11.20 29.08 -13.75
N ALA A 257 -11.10 28.74 -15.03
CA ALA A 257 -12.01 29.20 -16.08
C ALA A 257 -13.37 28.47 -16.04
N ASN A 258 -13.43 27.26 -15.49
CA ASN A 258 -14.66 26.48 -15.43
C ASN A 258 -15.57 26.92 -14.26
N ALA A 259 -16.74 27.46 -14.60
CA ALA A 259 -17.72 27.96 -13.63
C ALA A 259 -18.31 26.87 -12.73
N ASP A 260 -18.21 25.59 -13.10
CA ASP A 260 -18.67 24.47 -12.27
C ASP A 260 -17.86 24.31 -10.97
N TYR A 261 -16.60 24.78 -10.95
CA TYR A 261 -15.72 24.73 -9.78
C TYR A 261 -15.72 26.03 -8.97
N TRP A 262 -16.47 27.04 -9.41
CA TRP A 262 -16.62 28.29 -8.66
C TRP A 262 -17.51 28.05 -7.45
N VAL A 263 -17.48 28.96 -6.46
CA VAL A 263 -18.20 28.83 -5.18
C VAL A 263 -19.69 28.49 -5.32
N ASN A 264 -20.37 28.97 -6.37
CA ASN A 264 -21.78 28.70 -6.66
C ASN A 264 -21.99 27.68 -7.80
N GLY A 265 -20.91 27.08 -8.31
CA GLY A 265 -20.93 26.10 -9.39
C GLY A 265 -21.43 24.73 -8.94
N ALA A 266 -21.48 23.77 -9.86
CA ALA A 266 -21.92 22.40 -9.59
C ALA A 266 -21.17 21.75 -8.41
N TRP A 267 -19.87 22.01 -8.29
CA TRP A 267 -18.97 21.45 -7.28
C TRP A 267 -18.52 22.48 -6.22
N GLY A 268 -19.12 23.66 -6.23
CA GLY A 268 -18.78 24.76 -5.33
C GLY A 268 -19.22 24.54 -3.88
N ASP A 269 -18.51 25.18 -2.95
CA ASP A 269 -18.82 25.11 -1.50
C ASP A 269 -20.18 25.70 -1.11
N ASN A 270 -20.76 26.59 -1.92
CA ASN A 270 -22.05 27.22 -1.66
C ASN A 270 -23.21 26.58 -2.45
N ASN A 271 -23.02 25.38 -3.00
CA ASN A 271 -24.07 24.66 -3.72
C ASN A 271 -24.60 23.49 -2.87
N PRO A 272 -25.85 23.56 -2.36
CA PRO A 272 -26.47 22.46 -1.60
C PRO A 272 -26.67 21.16 -2.38
N SER A 273 -26.48 21.16 -3.70
CA SER A 273 -26.53 19.96 -4.55
C SER A 273 -25.16 19.29 -4.72
N ASN A 274 -24.08 19.94 -4.26
CA ASN A 274 -22.74 19.36 -4.24
C ASN A 274 -22.71 18.20 -3.24
N PRO A 275 -22.24 16.98 -3.61
CA PRO A 275 -22.18 15.83 -2.70
C PRO A 275 -21.40 16.12 -1.40
N PHE A 276 -20.42 17.01 -1.45
CA PHE A 276 -19.53 17.36 -0.33
C PHE A 276 -20.07 18.49 0.56
N TYR A 277 -21.27 18.99 0.28
CA TYR A 277 -21.87 20.10 1.01
C TYR A 277 -22.33 19.67 2.41
N GLN A 278 -21.83 20.34 3.45
CA GLN A 278 -22.21 20.08 4.84
C GLN A 278 -23.03 21.20 5.49
N GLY A 279 -23.11 22.39 4.87
CA GLY A 279 -23.81 23.52 5.45
C GLY A 279 -23.55 24.83 4.70
N ALA A 280 -24.38 25.83 4.98
CA ALA A 280 -24.27 27.13 4.33
C ALA A 280 -23.09 27.92 4.91
N ILE A 281 -22.34 28.58 4.03
CA ILE A 281 -21.27 29.52 4.42
C ILE A 281 -21.88 30.69 5.20
N GLN A 282 -21.33 31.00 6.37
CA GLN A 282 -21.86 32.07 7.23
C GLN A 282 -21.14 33.41 7.06
N GLY A 283 -19.92 33.41 6.52
CA GLY A 283 -19.16 34.63 6.25
C GLY A 283 -19.01 35.00 4.76
N PRO A 284 -17.95 35.72 4.38
CA PRO A 284 -17.81 36.29 3.04
C PRO A 284 -17.61 35.20 1.96
N ILE A 285 -18.68 34.89 1.22
CA ILE A 285 -18.69 33.90 0.11
C ILE A 285 -17.52 34.07 -0.87
N ALA A 286 -17.02 35.30 -1.07
CA ALA A 286 -15.90 35.58 -1.96
C ALA A 286 -14.59 34.86 -1.56
N LYS A 287 -14.39 34.54 -0.26
CA LYS A 287 -13.22 33.78 0.23
C LYS A 287 -13.16 32.36 -0.33
N PHE A 288 -14.32 31.76 -0.64
CA PHE A 288 -14.46 30.39 -1.13
C PHE A 288 -14.41 30.31 -2.67
N ASN A 289 -13.98 31.39 -3.33
CA ASN A 289 -13.90 31.46 -4.80
C ASN A 289 -12.49 31.82 -5.30
N ASP A 290 -11.49 31.67 -4.43
CA ASP A 290 -10.08 31.78 -4.80
C ASP A 290 -9.61 30.54 -5.60
N THR A 291 -8.34 30.55 -6.01
CA THR A 291 -7.77 29.48 -6.83
C THR A 291 -7.74 28.16 -6.07
N GLN A 292 -7.35 28.18 -4.80
CA GLN A 292 -7.32 27.00 -3.92
C GLN A 292 -8.69 26.33 -3.81
N ALA A 293 -9.77 27.10 -3.56
CA ALA A 293 -11.12 26.54 -3.48
C ALA A 293 -11.56 25.94 -4.82
N LYS A 294 -11.24 26.59 -5.94
CA LYS A 294 -11.55 26.06 -7.28
C LYS A 294 -10.79 24.78 -7.60
N ILE A 295 -9.52 24.67 -7.21
CA ILE A 295 -8.72 23.45 -7.34
C ILE A 295 -9.35 22.32 -6.49
N ARG A 296 -9.68 22.58 -5.23
CA ARG A 296 -10.36 21.60 -4.37
C ARG A 296 -11.72 21.17 -4.95
N ASN A 297 -12.48 22.09 -5.52
CA ASN A 297 -13.75 21.80 -6.20
C ASN A 297 -13.57 20.98 -7.48
N PHE A 298 -12.47 21.18 -8.22
CA PHE A 298 -12.11 20.29 -9.32
C PHE A 298 -11.74 18.90 -8.81
N ILE A 299 -11.00 18.78 -7.70
CA ILE A 299 -10.64 17.47 -7.12
C ILE A 299 -11.90 16.71 -6.69
N ARG A 300 -12.93 17.38 -6.16
CA ARG A 300 -14.26 16.78 -5.89
C ARG A 300 -14.90 16.17 -7.14
N TYR A 301 -14.85 16.89 -8.25
CA TYR A 301 -15.28 16.38 -9.55
C TYR A 301 -14.43 15.19 -9.98
N ALA A 302 -13.10 15.28 -9.89
CA ALA A 302 -12.18 14.22 -10.29
C ALA A 302 -12.40 12.94 -9.47
N TYR A 303 -12.50 13.04 -8.15
CA TYR A 303 -12.83 11.93 -7.26
C TYR A 303 -14.17 11.26 -7.63
N THR A 304 -15.21 12.06 -7.88
CA THR A 304 -16.59 11.54 -8.07
C THR A 304 -16.84 11.02 -9.47
N GLU A 305 -16.44 11.79 -10.49
CA GLU A 305 -16.78 11.56 -11.89
C GLU A 305 -15.65 10.86 -12.64
N LEU A 306 -14.39 11.01 -12.19
CA LEU A 306 -13.23 10.37 -12.79
C LEU A 306 -12.68 9.19 -11.98
N GLY A 307 -13.16 8.97 -10.74
CA GLY A 307 -12.65 7.89 -9.89
C GLY A 307 -11.18 8.07 -9.48
N THR A 308 -10.73 9.33 -9.37
CA THR A 308 -9.36 9.67 -8.97
C THR A 308 -9.05 9.17 -7.56
N GLU A 309 -7.87 8.55 -7.40
CA GLU A 309 -7.31 8.12 -6.12
C GLU A 309 -6.10 8.96 -5.71
N TYR A 310 -5.32 9.43 -6.68
CA TYR A 310 -4.06 10.13 -6.46
C TYR A 310 -4.05 11.48 -7.17
N VAL A 311 -3.60 12.51 -6.45
CA VAL A 311 -3.43 13.87 -6.99
C VAL A 311 -1.99 14.33 -6.74
N LEU A 312 -1.25 14.53 -7.83
CA LEU A 312 0.03 15.24 -7.80
C LEU A 312 -0.20 16.72 -8.07
N LEU A 313 0.12 17.55 -7.08
CA LEU A 313 0.21 19.00 -7.24
C LEU A 313 1.57 19.32 -7.88
N GLY A 314 1.58 19.44 -9.22
CA GLY A 314 2.76 19.72 -10.03
C GLY A 314 2.99 21.21 -10.17
N GLY A 315 3.41 21.85 -9.08
CA GLY A 315 3.68 23.27 -9.05
C GLY A 315 4.06 23.73 -7.65
N ASP A 316 4.97 24.69 -7.58
CA ASP A 316 5.31 25.33 -6.33
C ASP A 316 4.15 26.22 -5.81
N ALA A 317 4.18 26.55 -4.52
CA ALA A 317 3.17 27.31 -3.80
C ALA A 317 3.73 28.61 -3.19
N ASP A 318 4.77 29.12 -3.83
CA ASP A 318 5.55 30.25 -3.40
C ASP A 318 4.73 31.51 -3.11
N TYR A 319 5.23 32.37 -2.22
CA TYR A 319 4.57 33.64 -1.96
C TYR A 319 4.62 34.56 -3.20
N THR A 320 5.66 34.42 -4.03
CA THR A 320 5.84 35.18 -5.25
C THR A 320 4.78 34.78 -6.29
N PRO A 321 3.95 35.70 -6.79
CA PRO A 321 2.82 35.33 -7.66
C PRO A 321 3.17 34.66 -9.00
N SER A 322 4.40 34.81 -9.51
CA SER A 322 4.82 34.13 -10.75
C SER A 322 5.15 32.66 -10.51
N ASP A 323 5.56 32.34 -9.29
CA ASP A 323 6.13 31.04 -8.90
C ASP A 323 5.08 30.24 -8.07
N ASN A 324 3.98 30.91 -7.69
CA ASN A 324 2.79 30.31 -7.08
C ASN A 324 1.88 29.61 -8.09
N ILE A 325 2.34 28.45 -8.58
CA ILE A 325 1.67 27.68 -9.63
C ILE A 325 0.46 26.93 -9.08
N VAL A 326 0.63 26.13 -8.03
CA VAL A 326 -0.45 25.42 -7.34
C VAL A 326 -0.51 25.90 -5.90
N PRO A 327 -1.35 26.90 -5.58
CA PRO A 327 -1.31 27.56 -4.28
C PRO A 327 -1.66 26.63 -3.14
N LEU A 328 -1.05 26.84 -1.98
CA LEU A 328 -1.38 26.14 -0.75
C LEU A 328 -2.58 26.77 -0.02
N ARG A 329 -3.16 26.00 0.91
CA ARG A 329 -4.04 26.51 1.95
C ARG A 329 -3.33 26.40 3.30
N LYS A 330 -3.47 27.43 4.14
CA LYS A 330 -3.01 27.37 5.53
C LYS A 330 -4.16 26.91 6.41
N LEU A 331 -3.90 25.97 7.31
CA LEU A 331 -4.89 25.38 8.22
C LEU A 331 -4.55 25.71 9.66
N PHE A 332 -5.56 26.09 10.43
CA PHE A 332 -5.43 26.60 11.78
C PHE A 332 -5.24 25.48 12.80
N ALA A 333 -4.14 25.53 13.54
CA ALA A 333 -3.93 24.70 14.72
C ALA A 333 -3.46 25.56 15.89
N VAL A 334 -4.08 25.35 17.04
CA VAL A 334 -3.84 26.11 18.27
C VAL A 334 -2.40 25.94 18.77
N GLU A 335 -1.75 27.06 19.08
CA GLU A 335 -0.42 27.09 19.72
C GLU A 335 -0.48 27.08 21.26
N ASP A 336 -1.64 27.30 21.88
CA ASP A 336 -1.80 27.29 23.34
C ASP A 336 -1.27 25.98 23.95
N GLY A 337 -0.23 26.09 24.79
CA GLY A 337 0.42 24.93 25.42
C GLY A 337 1.62 24.38 24.66
N LEU A 338 1.84 24.83 23.42
CA LEU A 338 3.09 24.63 22.69
C LEU A 338 4.10 25.73 23.11
N PRO A 339 5.35 25.40 23.43
CA PRO A 339 6.35 26.41 23.79
C PRO A 339 6.95 27.08 22.55
N LEU A 340 6.07 27.64 21.71
CA LEU A 340 6.39 28.44 20.52
C LEU A 340 6.39 29.95 20.84
N GLY A 341 5.78 30.32 21.99
CA GLY A 341 5.40 31.69 22.40
C GLY A 341 6.50 32.66 22.84
N SER A 342 7.72 32.58 22.28
CA SER A 342 8.74 33.63 22.49
C SER A 342 9.15 34.37 21.21
N ARG A 343 8.39 34.26 20.12
CA ARG A 343 8.66 34.96 18.85
C ARG A 343 7.48 35.85 18.49
N ASP A 344 7.75 37.05 18.00
CA ASP A 344 6.75 38.09 17.62
C ASP A 344 5.83 37.69 16.44
N LEU A 345 5.66 36.39 16.16
CA LEU A 345 4.89 35.82 15.06
C LEU A 345 4.16 34.58 15.58
N ILE A 346 2.84 34.70 15.72
CA ILE A 346 1.92 33.57 15.92
C ILE A 346 1.84 32.84 14.56
N GLU A 347 2.16 31.53 14.50
CA GLU A 347 2.17 30.71 13.28
C GLU A 347 1.04 29.65 13.33
N GLU A 348 -0.14 30.04 13.80
CA GLU A 348 -1.30 29.14 13.91
C GLU A 348 -1.84 28.67 12.55
N ASP A 349 -1.57 29.39 11.47
CA ASP A 349 -1.96 29.04 10.10
C ASP A 349 -0.85 28.23 9.39
N ILE A 350 -0.99 26.91 9.40
CA ILE A 350 0.01 25.94 8.93
C ILE A 350 -0.18 25.60 7.45
N PRO A 351 0.84 25.77 6.58
CA PRO A 351 0.78 25.30 5.19
C PRO A 351 0.52 23.80 5.11
N SER A 352 -0.56 23.41 4.43
CA SER A 352 -0.99 22.02 4.40
C SER A 352 -1.71 21.63 3.10
N ASP A 353 -1.29 20.51 2.53
CA ASP A 353 -1.98 19.88 1.40
C ASP A 353 -3.13 18.95 1.85
N VAL A 354 -3.39 18.82 3.16
CA VAL A 354 -4.58 18.14 3.71
C VAL A 354 -5.86 18.73 3.14
N TYR A 355 -5.90 20.06 2.90
CA TYR A 355 -7.03 20.74 2.30
C TYR A 355 -7.43 20.18 0.93
N TYR A 356 -6.46 19.70 0.15
CA TYR A 356 -6.71 19.10 -1.16
C TYR A 356 -7.06 17.61 -1.10
N ALA A 357 -6.76 16.95 0.03
CA ALA A 357 -7.01 15.53 0.23
C ALA A 357 -8.39 15.25 0.83
N CYS A 358 -8.81 16.06 1.81
CA CYS A 358 -10.09 15.95 2.51
C CYS A 358 -11.08 16.91 1.85
N LEU A 359 -12.13 16.38 1.23
CA LEU A 359 -12.98 17.10 0.27
C LEU A 359 -14.34 17.48 0.84
N ASP A 360 -14.75 16.89 1.95
CA ASP A 360 -16.02 17.19 2.63
C ASP A 360 -16.00 18.55 3.34
N GLY A 361 -17.15 19.23 3.33
CA GLY A 361 -17.33 20.53 4.00
C GLY A 361 -16.54 21.69 3.36
N ASN A 362 -16.67 22.89 3.90
CA ASN A 362 -16.03 24.09 3.32
C ASN A 362 -14.72 24.51 4.03
N PHE A 363 -14.36 23.86 5.15
CA PHE A 363 -13.15 24.15 5.93
C PHE A 363 -13.05 25.57 6.53
N ASN A 364 -14.10 26.39 6.46
CA ASN A 364 -14.13 27.72 7.07
C ASN A 364 -15.61 28.12 7.20
N ARG A 365 -16.29 27.56 8.20
CA ARG A 365 -17.75 27.67 8.30
C ARG A 365 -18.14 29.05 8.80
N ASP A 366 -17.39 29.61 9.74
CA ASP A 366 -17.62 30.94 10.31
C ASP A 366 -17.26 32.09 9.33
N GLY A 367 -16.48 31.77 8.30
CA GLY A 367 -16.00 32.69 7.29
C GLY A 367 -15.01 33.72 7.83
N ASP A 368 -14.38 33.43 8.97
CA ASP A 368 -13.28 34.20 9.51
C ASP A 368 -11.98 33.95 8.71
N ASP A 369 -10.85 34.41 9.23
CA ASP A 369 -9.56 34.35 8.53
C ASP A 369 -8.81 33.02 8.73
N HIS A 370 -9.32 32.13 9.58
CA HIS A 370 -8.77 30.82 9.86
C HIS A 370 -9.51 29.73 9.07
N TRP A 371 -8.80 28.64 8.75
CA TRP A 371 -9.38 27.53 7.99
C TRP A 371 -9.08 26.22 8.71
N GLY A 372 -10.05 25.31 8.79
CA GLY A 372 -9.87 23.99 9.36
C GLY A 372 -9.73 24.00 10.89
N GLU A 373 -10.38 24.97 11.53
CA GLU A 373 -10.40 25.11 12.97
C GLU A 373 -11.11 23.93 13.64
N ASN A 374 -10.68 23.62 14.86
CA ASN A 374 -11.35 22.59 15.64
C ASN A 374 -12.69 23.11 16.21
N ALA A 375 -13.49 22.17 16.74
CA ALA A 375 -14.81 22.42 17.32
C ALA A 375 -14.84 23.47 18.46
N THR A 376 -13.70 23.76 19.09
CA THR A 376 -13.64 24.69 20.24
C THR A 376 -13.11 26.07 19.90
N GLN A 377 -12.60 26.28 18.68
CA GLN A 377 -11.94 27.52 18.28
C GLN A 377 -12.66 28.26 17.17
N ASN A 378 -13.49 27.58 16.36
CA ASN A 378 -14.19 28.16 15.21
C ASN A 378 -15.26 29.24 15.50
N GLY A 379 -15.50 29.57 16.77
CA GLY A 379 -16.46 30.61 17.15
C GLY A 379 -17.93 30.42 16.71
N TYR A 380 -18.30 29.29 16.11
CA TYR A 380 -19.59 29.07 15.44
C TYR A 380 -20.42 27.95 16.08
N ASN A 381 -19.89 26.73 16.12
CA ASN A 381 -20.57 25.57 16.69
C ASN A 381 -19.56 24.55 17.24
N ASP A 382 -20.06 23.60 18.04
CA ASP A 382 -19.23 22.54 18.63
C ASP A 382 -18.89 21.42 17.61
N GLU A 383 -18.75 21.74 16.32
CA GLU A 383 -18.36 20.80 15.25
C GLU A 383 -17.02 21.21 14.63
N ASP A 384 -16.21 20.24 14.24
CA ASP A 384 -14.96 20.51 13.52
C ASP A 384 -15.24 21.13 12.15
N GLU A 385 -14.45 22.11 11.73
CA GLU A 385 -14.57 22.65 10.38
C GLU A 385 -13.79 21.83 9.36
N ALA A 386 -12.68 21.24 9.79
CA ALA A 386 -11.89 20.33 8.97
C ALA A 386 -12.52 18.94 8.98
N ASP A 387 -12.79 18.42 7.79
CA ASP A 387 -12.79 16.98 7.65
C ASP A 387 -11.35 16.46 7.75
N LEU A 388 -11.14 15.35 8.46
CA LEU A 388 -9.82 14.81 8.77
C LEU A 388 -9.61 13.45 8.09
N LEU A 389 -10.42 13.08 7.10
CA LEU A 389 -10.31 11.82 6.39
C LEU A 389 -10.17 12.10 4.89
N CYS A 390 -9.17 11.51 4.24
CA CYS A 390 -8.90 11.83 2.84
C CYS A 390 -9.82 11.07 1.86
N GLU A 391 -10.29 11.77 0.84
CA GLU A 391 -10.92 11.16 -0.33
C GLU A 391 -9.88 10.75 -1.37
N VAL A 392 -8.82 11.54 -1.50
CA VAL A 392 -7.70 11.31 -2.43
C VAL A 392 -6.36 11.44 -1.72
N TYR A 393 -5.37 10.68 -2.18
CA TYR A 393 -4.00 10.76 -1.70
C TYR A 393 -3.24 11.86 -2.45
N VAL A 394 -2.57 12.74 -1.72
CA VAL A 394 -1.94 13.95 -2.27
C VAL A 394 -0.44 13.94 -2.03
N GLY A 395 0.30 14.35 -3.05
CA GLY A 395 1.71 14.69 -2.98
C GLY A 395 1.99 15.90 -3.85
N ARG A 396 3.12 16.57 -3.62
CA ARG A 396 3.50 17.80 -4.32
C ARG A 396 4.87 17.67 -4.97
N ALA A 397 4.95 18.08 -6.23
CA ALA A 397 6.21 18.46 -6.86
C ALA A 397 6.27 19.99 -6.85
N CYS A 398 7.10 20.57 -5.99
CA CYS A 398 7.28 22.03 -5.94
C CYS A 398 8.20 22.39 -7.10
N VAL A 399 7.62 22.62 -8.27
CA VAL A 399 8.35 22.92 -9.50
C VAL A 399 7.84 24.24 -10.03
N ASP A 400 8.72 25.10 -10.52
CA ASP A 400 8.39 26.33 -11.22
C ASP A 400 9.13 26.49 -12.57
N ALA A 401 10.03 25.54 -12.91
CA ALA A 401 10.78 25.53 -14.16
C ALA A 401 10.85 24.16 -14.88
N ASP A 402 11.13 24.18 -16.20
CA ASP A 402 11.29 22.99 -17.07
C ASP A 402 12.35 21.99 -16.54
N ASP A 403 13.46 22.49 -15.99
CA ASP A 403 14.56 21.67 -15.48
C ASP A 403 14.18 20.96 -14.17
N GLU A 404 13.35 21.57 -13.34
CA GLU A 404 12.84 21.00 -12.09
C GLU A 404 11.80 19.91 -12.34
N VAL A 405 10.88 20.14 -13.31
CA VAL A 405 10.00 19.08 -13.82
C VAL A 405 10.84 17.90 -14.31
N SER A 406 11.92 18.18 -15.06
CA SER A 406 12.81 17.14 -15.56
C SER A 406 13.47 16.36 -14.42
N ASN A 407 13.99 17.05 -13.41
CA ASN A 407 14.63 16.43 -12.24
C ASN A 407 13.64 15.56 -11.46
N PHE A 408 12.45 16.09 -11.15
CA PHE A 408 11.41 15.37 -10.42
C PHE A 408 10.98 14.08 -11.13
N VAL A 409 10.61 14.19 -12.42
CA VAL A 409 10.10 13.06 -13.20
C VAL A 409 11.20 12.04 -13.43
N MET A 410 12.42 12.46 -13.76
CA MET A 410 13.56 11.56 -13.96
C MET A 410 13.80 10.70 -12.72
N LYS A 411 13.91 11.32 -11.53
CA LYS A 411 14.18 10.60 -10.28
C LYS A 411 13.05 9.64 -9.93
N THR A 412 11.81 10.08 -10.10
CA THR A 412 10.60 9.25 -9.90
C THR A 412 10.65 7.99 -10.76
N LEU A 413 10.86 8.14 -12.08
CA LEU A 413 10.89 7.00 -13.02
C LEU A 413 12.11 6.10 -12.83
N ALA A 414 13.26 6.69 -12.50
CA ALA A 414 14.49 5.94 -12.25
C ALA A 414 14.35 5.04 -11.01
N TYR A 415 13.77 5.56 -9.93
CA TYR A 415 13.48 4.75 -8.74
C TYR A 415 12.37 3.72 -8.99
N ASP A 416 11.30 4.11 -9.67
CA ASP A 416 10.14 3.22 -9.88
C ASP A 416 10.49 1.97 -10.69
N THR A 417 11.48 2.06 -11.58
CA THR A 417 11.98 0.92 -12.36
C THR A 417 13.21 0.24 -11.76
N SER A 418 13.68 0.70 -10.59
CA SER A 418 14.88 0.16 -9.96
C SER A 418 14.66 -1.24 -9.42
N THR A 419 15.66 -2.09 -9.64
CA THR A 419 15.78 -3.45 -9.07
C THR A 419 17.13 -3.63 -8.36
N ASP A 420 17.86 -2.54 -8.16
CA ASP A 420 19.16 -2.58 -7.49
C ASP A 420 18.96 -2.93 -6.00
N PRO A 421 19.76 -3.85 -5.43
CA PRO A 421 19.61 -4.28 -4.04
C PRO A 421 19.63 -3.17 -2.98
N TYR A 422 20.08 -1.95 -3.29
CA TYR A 422 20.01 -0.84 -2.33
C TYR A 422 18.58 -0.54 -1.86
N ILE A 423 17.55 -0.90 -2.63
CA ILE A 423 16.12 -0.71 -2.27
C ILE A 423 15.66 -1.52 -1.05
N TYR A 424 16.53 -2.34 -0.46
CA TYR A 424 16.31 -3.03 0.81
C TYR A 424 17.26 -2.52 1.90
N THR A 425 17.59 -1.22 1.87
CA THR A 425 18.46 -0.59 2.87
C THR A 425 17.76 0.56 3.60
N GLY A 426 17.95 0.62 4.91
CA GLY A 426 17.48 1.70 5.77
C GLY A 426 18.66 2.44 6.41
N LEU A 427 18.52 3.75 6.61
CA LEU A 427 19.44 4.53 7.42
C LEU A 427 18.68 5.37 8.44
N MET A 428 18.92 5.08 9.71
CA MET A 428 18.43 5.86 10.83
C MET A 428 19.41 6.97 11.15
N VAL A 429 19.01 8.24 11.03
CA VAL A 429 19.86 9.41 11.28
C VAL A 429 19.33 10.19 12.48
N GLY A 430 20.19 10.39 13.49
CA GLY A 430 19.79 10.96 14.77
C GLY A 430 20.79 11.99 15.27
N GLU A 431 20.38 13.25 15.37
CA GLU A 431 21.21 14.31 15.94
C GLU A 431 21.02 14.46 17.45
N TYR A 432 21.94 15.16 18.11
CA TYR A 432 21.70 15.67 19.46
C TYR A 432 20.69 16.82 19.40
N LEU A 433 19.56 16.69 20.10
CA LEU A 433 18.45 17.64 20.06
C LEU A 433 18.51 18.68 21.19
N GLY A 434 19.36 18.46 22.20
CA GLY A 434 19.48 19.39 23.32
C GLY A 434 18.39 19.31 24.39
N PHE A 435 17.49 18.33 24.28
CA PHE A 435 16.43 18.06 25.26
C PHE A 435 16.99 17.32 26.49
N PRO A 436 16.25 17.29 27.62
CA PRO A 436 16.65 16.50 28.77
C PRO A 436 16.40 14.99 28.55
N GLY A 437 17.16 14.18 29.31
CA GLY A 437 16.96 12.73 29.44
C GLY A 437 16.98 11.94 28.14
N VAL A 438 16.03 11.02 27.98
CA VAL A 438 15.96 10.12 26.81
C VAL A 438 15.63 10.88 25.52
N SER A 439 14.99 12.04 25.60
CA SER A 439 14.61 12.84 24.44
C SER A 439 15.78 13.64 23.86
N ALA A 440 16.94 13.65 24.54
CA ALA A 440 18.13 14.41 24.14
C ALA A 440 18.70 14.01 22.77
N TRP A 441 18.39 12.80 22.29
CA TRP A 441 19.02 12.20 21.12
C TRP A 441 17.98 11.72 20.13
N GLY A 442 18.01 12.25 18.91
CA GLY A 442 17.18 11.77 17.81
C GLY A 442 17.33 10.27 17.58
N GLY A 443 18.54 9.72 17.78
CA GLY A 443 18.79 8.27 17.67
C GLY A 443 17.95 7.42 18.62
N ASN A 444 17.55 7.92 19.79
CA ASN A 444 16.65 7.18 20.68
C ASN A 444 15.25 7.01 20.09
N TYR A 445 14.75 8.03 19.38
CA TYR A 445 13.49 7.93 18.64
C TYR A 445 13.63 6.96 17.46
N LYS A 446 14.76 7.01 16.74
CA LYS A 446 14.98 6.16 15.57
C LYS A 446 15.09 4.68 15.92
N ASP A 447 15.58 4.36 17.12
CA ASP A 447 15.58 2.99 17.64
C ASP A 447 14.16 2.41 17.83
N LEU A 448 13.11 3.24 17.89
CA LEU A 448 11.71 2.78 17.90
C LEU A 448 11.21 2.38 16.50
N ILE A 449 11.85 2.90 15.45
CA ILE A 449 11.48 2.63 14.05
C ILE A 449 12.12 1.34 13.55
N ILE A 450 13.36 1.04 13.96
CA ILE A 450 14.11 -0.15 13.51
C ILE A 450 13.29 -1.46 13.60
N PRO A 451 12.56 -1.76 14.68
CA PRO A 451 11.79 -3.01 14.79
C PRO A 451 10.63 -3.14 13.79
N LEU A 452 10.21 -2.05 13.14
CA LEU A 452 9.16 -2.06 12.11
C LEU A 452 9.70 -2.47 10.74
N PHE A 453 11.02 -2.38 10.53
CA PHE A 453 11.62 -2.79 9.27
C PHE A 453 11.58 -4.32 9.14
N PRO A 454 11.25 -4.84 7.95
CA PRO A 454 11.32 -6.26 7.67
C PRO A 454 12.74 -6.83 7.85
N GLU A 455 12.85 -8.13 8.11
CA GLU A 455 14.12 -8.79 8.46
C GLU A 455 15.18 -8.81 7.34
N ASP A 456 14.79 -8.69 6.08
CA ASP A 456 15.70 -8.66 4.94
C ASP A 456 16.28 -7.25 4.67
N PHE A 457 15.73 -6.20 5.29
CA PHE A 457 16.25 -4.85 5.18
C PHE A 457 17.56 -4.76 5.98
N VAL A 458 18.59 -4.24 5.33
CA VAL A 458 19.83 -3.87 6.01
C VAL A 458 19.66 -2.45 6.57
N VAL A 459 19.45 -2.35 7.88
CA VAL A 459 19.24 -1.06 8.56
C VAL A 459 20.51 -0.64 9.30
N ASP A 460 21.10 0.47 8.85
CA ASP A 460 22.25 1.12 9.49
C ASP A 460 21.82 2.34 10.32
N THR A 461 22.71 2.81 11.18
CA THR A 461 22.47 3.95 12.08
C THR A 461 23.59 4.99 12.00
N LEU A 462 23.24 6.27 12.09
CA LEU A 462 24.16 7.39 12.17
C LEU A 462 23.70 8.37 13.27
N TYR A 463 24.18 8.16 14.50
CA TYR A 463 23.70 8.88 15.68
C TYR A 463 24.78 9.69 16.39
N ASP A 464 24.45 10.93 16.78
CA ASP A 464 25.33 11.74 17.65
C ASP A 464 25.52 11.12 19.04
N ARG A 465 24.56 10.29 19.48
CA ARG A 465 24.62 9.55 20.75
C ARG A 465 25.81 8.60 20.81
N ASP A 466 26.14 7.99 19.68
CA ASP A 466 27.10 6.88 19.58
C ASP A 466 28.47 7.35 19.06
N GLY A 467 28.57 8.58 18.54
CA GLY A 467 29.80 9.21 18.14
C GLY A 467 29.59 10.50 17.36
N THR A 468 30.66 11.26 17.13
CA THR A 468 30.57 12.47 16.30
C THR A 468 30.62 12.11 14.81
N TRP A 469 29.58 12.47 14.07
CA TRP A 469 29.54 12.40 12.61
C TRP A 469 29.39 13.80 12.00
N SER A 470 29.94 13.99 10.81
CA SER A 470 29.88 15.27 10.09
C SER A 470 28.97 15.16 8.87
N LYS A 471 28.46 16.29 8.38
CA LYS A 471 27.71 16.34 7.11
C LYS A 471 28.45 15.66 5.95
N TYR A 472 29.78 15.76 5.88
CA TYR A 472 30.58 15.12 4.83
C TYR A 472 30.51 13.59 4.88
N GLN A 473 30.34 13.00 6.07
CA GLN A 473 30.16 11.56 6.20
C GLN A 473 28.83 11.12 5.61
N LEU A 474 27.75 11.84 5.92
CA LEU A 474 26.43 11.56 5.35
C LEU A 474 26.42 11.81 3.84
N MET A 475 26.91 12.96 3.36
CA MET A 475 27.01 13.25 1.93
C MET A 475 27.79 12.16 1.18
N ASN A 476 28.89 11.67 1.75
CA ASN A 476 29.64 10.57 1.15
C ASN A 476 28.82 9.27 1.09
N LEU A 477 28.05 8.94 2.13
CA LEU A 477 27.14 7.79 2.10
C LEU A 477 26.09 7.97 1.01
N LEU A 478 25.41 9.12 0.96
CA LEU A 478 24.40 9.43 -0.05
C LEU A 478 24.97 9.29 -1.48
N ASN A 479 26.18 9.80 -1.72
CA ASN A 479 26.79 9.79 -3.05
C ASN A 479 27.39 8.44 -3.49
N THR A 480 27.78 7.56 -2.56
CA THR A 480 28.59 6.36 -2.90
C THR A 480 27.93 5.03 -2.58
N GLN A 481 27.05 4.99 -1.59
CA GLN A 481 26.35 3.79 -1.14
C GLN A 481 24.84 3.94 -1.24
N THR A 482 24.33 5.17 -1.13
CA THR A 482 22.93 5.57 -1.21
C THR A 482 21.98 4.64 -0.43
N PRO A 483 21.72 4.94 0.85
CA PRO A 483 20.64 4.27 1.57
C PRO A 483 19.30 4.54 0.88
N HIS A 484 18.41 3.56 0.82
CA HIS A 484 17.10 3.75 0.19
C HIS A 484 16.13 4.52 1.08
N LEU A 485 15.89 4.06 2.31
CA LEU A 485 14.97 4.70 3.25
C LEU A 485 15.74 5.40 4.37
N ILE A 486 15.68 6.74 4.40
CA ILE A 486 16.31 7.53 5.44
C ILE A 486 15.24 8.02 6.41
N ASN A 487 15.36 7.64 7.68
CA ASN A 487 14.52 8.17 8.74
C ASN A 487 15.33 9.09 9.64
N HIS A 488 14.94 10.36 9.73
CA HIS A 488 15.74 11.42 10.33
C HIS A 488 15.02 12.11 11.48
N LEU A 489 15.74 12.33 12.58
CA LEU A 489 15.37 13.32 13.58
C LEU A 489 16.61 14.11 14.00
N GLY A 490 16.53 15.42 13.78
CA GLY A 490 17.60 16.38 14.05
C GLY A 490 17.10 17.81 14.05
N HIS A 491 18.03 18.76 14.01
CA HIS A 491 17.71 20.19 13.92
C HIS A 491 17.47 20.62 12.47
N GLY A 492 16.57 21.59 12.30
CA GLY A 492 16.09 22.00 10.99
C GLY A 492 15.72 23.48 10.93
N ASN A 493 15.77 24.03 9.73
CA ASN A 493 15.12 25.27 9.35
C ASN A 493 14.77 25.21 7.86
N VAL A 494 14.20 26.28 7.31
CA VAL A 494 13.80 26.36 5.89
C VAL A 494 14.88 25.82 4.95
N GLN A 495 16.15 26.17 5.14
CA GLN A 495 17.24 25.79 4.24
C GLN A 495 18.23 24.78 4.85
N TYR A 496 17.81 23.99 5.83
CA TYR A 496 18.69 23.05 6.54
C TYR A 496 17.98 21.81 7.06
N ALA A 497 18.51 20.62 6.74
CA ALA A 497 18.08 19.35 7.30
C ALA A 497 19.21 18.30 7.20
N LEU A 498 19.20 17.26 8.04
CA LEU A 498 20.18 16.16 8.02
C LEU A 498 21.64 16.65 8.13
N LYS A 499 21.89 17.68 8.95
CA LYS A 499 23.15 18.44 9.02
C LYS A 499 23.62 19.17 7.75
N MET A 500 22.82 19.23 6.70
CA MET A 500 23.17 19.81 5.41
C MET A 500 22.39 21.11 5.18
N GLY A 501 23.06 22.16 4.72
CA GLY A 501 22.37 23.30 4.14
C GLY A 501 22.01 23.03 2.68
N VAL A 502 21.10 23.83 2.09
CA VAL A 502 20.70 23.71 0.68
C VAL A 502 21.88 23.66 -0.31
N ASN A 503 22.96 24.42 -0.08
CA ASN A 503 24.16 24.36 -0.92
C ASN A 503 24.92 23.01 -0.81
N ASP A 504 24.85 22.34 0.35
CA ASP A 504 25.41 20.99 0.50
C ASP A 504 24.53 19.99 -0.24
N ILE A 505 23.20 20.09 -0.11
CA ILE A 505 22.22 19.24 -0.81
C ILE A 505 22.37 19.38 -2.33
N ALA A 506 22.49 20.62 -2.83
CA ALA A 506 22.71 20.90 -4.25
C ALA A 506 24.03 20.35 -4.80
N SER A 507 24.97 19.98 -3.93
CA SER A 507 26.28 19.42 -4.30
C SER A 507 26.32 17.89 -4.26
N LEU A 508 25.21 17.22 -3.93
CA LEU A 508 25.09 15.77 -4.02
C LEU A 508 25.27 15.30 -5.46
N THR A 509 25.74 14.07 -5.61
CA THR A 509 26.09 13.46 -6.91
C THR A 509 25.62 12.01 -7.00
N ASN A 510 24.57 11.65 -6.26
CA ASN A 510 24.02 10.30 -6.25
C ASN A 510 23.17 10.03 -7.49
N ASP A 511 23.33 8.85 -8.08
CA ASP A 511 22.53 8.38 -9.23
C ASP A 511 21.48 7.33 -8.81
N ASN A 512 21.68 6.68 -7.66
CA ASN A 512 20.60 5.99 -6.95
C ASN A 512 19.87 7.01 -6.09
N TYR A 513 18.54 6.93 -6.01
CA TYR A 513 17.70 7.93 -5.35
C TYR A 513 17.09 7.37 -4.06
N PHE A 514 16.92 8.24 -3.07
CA PHE A 514 16.46 7.84 -1.74
C PHE A 514 15.17 8.53 -1.33
N PHE A 515 14.50 7.97 -0.33
CA PHE A 515 13.39 8.59 0.37
C PHE A 515 13.85 9.12 1.73
N VAL A 516 13.30 10.26 2.16
CA VAL A 516 13.55 10.81 3.50
C VAL A 516 12.24 11.04 4.23
N TYR A 517 12.09 10.46 5.43
CA TYR A 517 11.11 10.92 6.42
C TYR A 517 11.86 11.70 7.50
N SER A 518 11.47 12.96 7.74
CA SER A 518 12.16 13.82 8.70
C SER A 518 11.18 14.63 9.54
N GLN A 519 11.29 14.46 10.86
CA GLN A 519 10.53 15.23 11.86
C GLN A 519 11.13 16.63 12.14
N THR A 520 12.13 17.05 11.37
CA THR A 520 12.87 18.29 11.64
C THR A 520 12.04 19.54 11.31
N CYS A 521 12.30 20.63 12.04
CA CYS A 521 11.54 21.88 11.88
C CYS A 521 11.77 22.56 10.52
N LEU A 522 10.69 23.09 9.93
CA LEU A 522 10.63 23.97 8.75
C LEU A 522 11.32 23.49 7.46
N ALA A 523 11.88 22.28 7.42
CA ALA A 523 12.59 21.80 6.24
C ALA A 523 11.69 21.58 5.01
N GLY A 524 10.38 21.51 5.21
CA GLY A 524 9.36 21.49 4.16
C GLY A 524 8.49 22.75 4.16
N SER A 525 9.03 23.93 4.49
CA SER A 525 8.28 25.20 4.56
C SER A 525 7.98 25.80 3.16
N PHE A 526 7.30 25.03 2.32
CA PHE A 526 6.98 25.32 0.90
C PHE A 526 6.06 26.53 0.63
N ASP A 527 5.72 27.31 1.66
CA ASP A 527 5.04 28.59 1.49
C ASP A 527 6.02 29.74 1.23
N ASN A 528 7.15 29.44 0.58
CA ASN A 528 8.38 30.20 0.73
C ASN A 528 8.17 31.69 0.45
N THR A 529 8.66 32.52 1.37
CA THR A 529 8.53 33.98 1.24
C THR A 529 9.71 34.62 0.51
N ASN A 530 10.84 33.90 0.37
CA ASN A 530 12.09 34.42 -0.20
C ASN A 530 13.05 33.38 -0.81
N THR A 531 12.95 32.07 -0.47
CA THR A 531 13.90 31.01 -0.91
C THR A 531 13.29 29.62 -0.73
N ASP A 532 13.55 28.71 -1.67
CA ASP A 532 13.11 27.31 -1.61
C ASP A 532 13.67 26.58 -0.39
N CYS A 533 12.85 25.68 0.14
CA CYS A 533 13.14 24.93 1.34
C CYS A 533 13.98 23.66 1.06
N ALA A 534 14.52 23.05 2.12
CA ALA A 534 15.37 21.88 1.99
C ALA A 534 14.68 20.72 1.26
N ALA A 535 13.37 20.53 1.42
CA ALA A 535 12.59 19.52 0.72
C ALA A 535 12.65 19.69 -0.81
N GLU A 536 12.58 20.93 -1.30
CA GLU A 536 12.64 21.27 -2.72
C GLU A 536 14.04 20.99 -3.26
N TYR A 537 15.08 21.37 -2.52
CA TYR A 537 16.47 21.03 -2.89
C TYR A 537 16.72 19.54 -3.00
N PHE A 538 16.10 18.73 -2.13
CA PHE A 538 16.21 17.27 -2.22
C PHE A 538 15.44 16.71 -3.43
N THR A 539 14.34 17.32 -3.85
CA THR A 539 13.34 16.69 -4.75
C THR A 539 13.34 17.27 -6.17
N VAL A 540 13.59 18.56 -6.36
CA VAL A 540 13.37 19.24 -7.66
C VAL A 540 14.57 20.08 -8.17
N GLU A 541 15.33 20.73 -7.29
CA GLU A 541 16.38 21.69 -7.70
C GLU A 541 17.56 21.06 -8.44
N THR A 542 17.80 19.77 -8.21
CA THR A 542 18.93 19.06 -8.81
C THR A 542 18.53 17.68 -9.33
N PRO A 543 19.27 17.15 -10.32
CA PRO A 543 19.08 15.78 -10.81
C PRO A 543 19.52 14.70 -9.80
N HIS A 544 20.01 15.10 -8.63
CA HIS A 544 20.49 14.25 -7.55
C HIS A 544 19.57 14.37 -6.32
N GLY A 545 19.93 13.73 -5.21
CA GLY A 545 19.16 13.78 -3.96
C GLY A 545 18.05 12.72 -3.91
N ALA A 546 16.88 13.13 -3.41
CA ALA A 546 15.77 12.25 -3.10
C ALA A 546 14.77 12.17 -4.26
N PHE A 547 14.08 11.02 -4.39
CA PHE A 547 12.90 10.93 -5.25
C PHE A 547 11.63 11.43 -4.55
N ALA A 548 11.61 11.41 -3.21
CA ALA A 548 10.55 11.97 -2.41
C ALA A 548 11.03 12.23 -0.97
N VAL A 549 10.42 13.20 -0.30
CA VAL A 549 10.60 13.43 1.13
C VAL A 549 9.28 13.73 1.84
N ILE A 550 9.19 13.37 3.13
CA ILE A 550 8.17 13.85 4.05
C ILE A 550 8.87 14.74 5.08
N MET A 551 8.49 16.01 5.11
CA MET A 551 9.11 17.02 5.98
C MET A 551 8.05 17.99 6.50
N ASN A 552 8.36 18.63 7.63
CA ASN A 552 7.44 19.54 8.30
C ASN A 552 7.53 20.96 7.74
N ALA A 553 6.38 21.56 7.47
CA ALA A 553 6.25 22.96 7.07
C ALA A 553 6.55 23.93 8.23
N ARG A 554 6.40 23.47 9.48
CA ARG A 554 6.63 24.26 10.69
C ARG A 554 7.44 23.46 11.72
N TYR A 555 7.32 23.79 13.00
CA TYR A 555 8.11 23.16 14.07
C TYR A 555 7.67 21.74 14.34
N GLY A 556 8.57 20.77 14.09
CA GLY A 556 8.40 19.43 14.65
C GLY A 556 8.41 19.44 16.17
N LEU A 557 7.55 18.62 16.76
CA LEU A 557 7.20 18.62 18.18
C LEU A 557 7.60 17.30 18.86
N GLY A 558 8.55 17.42 19.79
CA GLY A 558 8.95 16.38 20.72
C GLY A 558 8.31 16.55 22.10
N SER A 559 8.66 15.66 23.03
CA SER A 559 8.21 15.75 24.42
C SER A 559 9.39 15.60 25.38
N GLU A 560 9.33 16.33 26.49
CA GLU A 560 10.36 16.34 27.52
C GLU A 560 10.54 14.96 28.14
N ASN A 561 11.77 14.43 28.20
CA ASN A 561 12.10 13.21 28.95
C ASN A 561 11.28 11.94 28.59
N THR A 562 10.62 11.92 27.44
CA THR A 562 9.89 10.78 26.87
C THR A 562 9.99 10.78 25.35
N LEU A 563 9.94 9.59 24.74
CA LEU A 563 9.93 9.43 23.28
C LEU A 563 8.51 9.46 22.70
N VAL A 564 7.48 9.36 23.53
CA VAL A 564 6.08 9.53 23.09
C VAL A 564 5.83 11.01 22.87
N SER A 565 5.69 11.43 21.61
CA SER A 565 5.49 12.84 21.25
C SER A 565 4.72 13.00 19.93
N PRO A 566 4.14 14.18 19.64
CA PRO A 566 3.31 14.39 18.46
C PRO A 566 3.99 14.00 17.13
N SER A 567 5.20 14.49 16.85
CA SER A 567 5.87 14.15 15.59
C SER A 567 6.30 12.68 15.52
N GLN A 568 6.55 12.05 16.67
CA GLN A 568 7.02 10.66 16.72
C GLN A 568 5.90 9.67 16.44
N VAL A 569 4.66 9.95 16.87
CA VAL A 569 3.54 9.03 16.61
C VAL A 569 3.17 8.95 15.13
N LEU A 570 3.30 10.06 14.38
CA LEU A 570 3.15 10.07 12.92
C LEU A 570 4.31 9.31 12.23
N ASP A 571 5.53 9.46 12.74
CA ASP A 571 6.70 8.74 12.22
C ASP A 571 6.56 7.22 12.38
N GLU A 572 6.20 6.75 13.58
CA GLU A 572 5.91 5.34 13.83
C GLU A 572 4.77 4.83 12.95
N SER A 573 3.67 5.60 12.85
CA SER A 573 2.50 5.18 12.07
C SER A 573 2.78 5.13 10.56
N PHE A 574 3.66 6.00 10.03
CA PHE A 574 4.08 5.93 8.62
C PHE A 574 4.84 4.63 8.31
N PHE A 575 5.79 4.23 9.15
CA PHE A 575 6.54 2.98 8.95
C PHE A 575 5.70 1.73 9.25
N THR A 576 4.75 1.82 10.19
CA THR A 576 3.71 0.80 10.39
C THR A 576 2.84 0.65 9.14
N ALA A 577 2.44 1.76 8.51
CA ALA A 577 1.68 1.73 7.26
C ALA A 577 2.44 0.96 6.16
N LEU A 578 3.72 1.28 5.97
CA LEU A 578 4.55 0.64 4.95
C LEU A 578 4.77 -0.85 5.19
N PHE A 579 5.12 -1.25 6.41
CA PHE A 579 5.69 -2.59 6.67
C PHE A 579 4.81 -3.53 7.47
N THR A 580 3.78 -3.02 8.15
CA THR A 580 2.82 -3.85 8.91
C THR A 580 1.46 -3.89 8.22
N GLU A 581 0.99 -2.76 7.70
CA GLU A 581 -0.33 -2.64 7.04
C GLU A 581 -0.27 -2.84 5.51
N ASN A 582 0.94 -2.99 4.95
CA ASN A 582 1.22 -3.17 3.51
C ASN A 582 0.66 -2.04 2.63
N LEU A 583 0.72 -0.80 3.12
CA LEU A 583 0.31 0.41 2.41
C LEU A 583 1.54 1.07 1.77
N HIS A 584 2.00 0.53 0.65
CA HIS A 584 3.30 0.89 0.08
C HIS A 584 3.34 2.23 -0.67
N ALA A 585 2.20 2.75 -1.14
CA ALA A 585 2.14 4.04 -1.84
C ALA A 585 2.39 5.19 -0.86
N LEU A 586 3.31 6.10 -1.21
CA LEU A 586 3.75 7.19 -0.33
C LEU A 586 2.61 8.08 0.16
N GLY A 587 1.69 8.45 -0.74
CA GLY A 587 0.54 9.27 -0.40
C GLY A 587 -0.40 8.55 0.57
N GLN A 588 -0.61 7.25 0.36
CA GLN A 588 -1.46 6.42 1.21
C GLN A 588 -0.84 6.23 2.61
N ALA A 589 0.46 5.92 2.70
CA ALA A 589 1.15 5.77 3.97
C ALA A 589 1.18 7.09 4.77
N ASN A 590 1.40 8.22 4.09
CA ASN A 590 1.41 9.53 4.74
C ASN A 590 0.03 9.89 5.31
N HIS A 591 -1.05 9.70 4.54
CA HIS A 591 -2.40 9.95 5.03
C HIS A 591 -2.83 8.97 6.13
N TYR A 592 -2.51 7.68 6.00
CA TYR A 592 -2.72 6.71 7.07
C TYR A 592 -2.06 7.17 8.38
N SER A 593 -0.80 7.62 8.31
CA SER A 593 -0.05 8.05 9.50
C SER A 593 -0.70 9.20 10.26
N LYS A 594 -1.51 10.00 9.57
CA LYS A 594 -2.27 11.11 10.15
C LYS A 594 -3.63 10.64 10.68
N GLU A 595 -4.36 9.89 9.86
CA GLU A 595 -5.72 9.42 10.15
C GLU A 595 -5.78 8.41 11.32
N ASP A 596 -4.69 7.67 11.55
CA ASP A 596 -4.53 6.75 12.68
C ASP A 596 -4.60 7.49 14.03
N HIS A 597 -4.29 8.80 14.05
CA HIS A 597 -4.23 9.63 15.26
C HIS A 597 -5.41 10.59 15.43
N ILE A 598 -6.47 10.45 14.63
CA ILE A 598 -7.69 11.29 14.78
C ILE A 598 -8.30 11.16 16.16
N TRP A 599 -8.25 9.96 16.77
CA TRP A 599 -8.85 9.70 18.08
C TRP A 599 -8.33 10.63 19.19
N HIS A 600 -7.13 11.20 19.02
CA HIS A 600 -6.55 12.16 19.95
C HIS A 600 -6.09 13.45 19.26
N ILE A 601 -6.72 13.81 18.14
CA ILE A 601 -6.42 15.04 17.38
C ILE A 601 -6.49 16.32 18.22
N ASN A 602 -7.29 16.31 19.29
CA ASN A 602 -7.48 17.43 20.20
C ASN A 602 -6.47 17.45 21.37
N GLU A 603 -5.61 16.43 21.51
CA GLU A 603 -4.44 16.51 22.39
C GLU A 603 -3.45 17.54 21.84
N ASN A 604 -2.72 18.18 22.73
CA ASN A 604 -1.85 19.30 22.36
C ASN A 604 -0.79 18.86 21.32
N GLY A 605 -0.63 19.64 20.25
CA GLY A 605 0.35 19.40 19.20
C GLY A 605 -0.01 18.33 18.15
N ILE A 606 -1.02 17.47 18.35
CA ILE A 606 -1.38 16.43 17.36
C ILE A 606 -1.94 17.06 16.07
N ARG A 607 -2.90 17.98 16.17
CA ARG A 607 -3.42 18.70 14.99
C ARG A 607 -2.35 19.51 14.26
N TRP A 608 -1.40 20.08 15.01
CA TRP A 608 -0.28 20.83 14.44
C TRP A 608 0.56 19.94 13.52
N VAL A 609 1.01 18.79 14.02
CA VAL A 609 1.84 17.86 13.23
C VAL A 609 1.04 17.21 12.09
N TYR A 610 -0.26 16.99 12.31
CA TYR A 610 -1.18 16.49 11.27
C TYR A 610 -1.20 17.42 10.04
N TYR A 611 -1.28 18.73 10.26
CA TYR A 611 -1.31 19.71 9.17
C TYR A 611 0.08 19.97 8.55
N GLU A 612 1.15 20.04 9.35
CA GLU A 612 2.45 20.49 8.83
C GLU A 612 3.23 19.42 8.05
N THR A 613 2.94 18.13 8.27
CA THR A 613 3.68 17.03 7.67
C THR A 613 3.20 16.78 6.24
N ASN A 614 3.98 17.21 5.24
CA ASN A 614 3.59 17.16 3.82
C ASN A 614 4.48 16.21 3.02
N LEU A 615 3.91 15.58 1.98
CA LEU A 615 4.64 14.72 1.04
C LEU A 615 5.10 15.55 -0.17
N PHE A 616 6.42 15.68 -0.31
CA PHE A 616 7.09 16.24 -1.47
C PHE A 616 7.55 15.09 -2.35
N GLY A 617 6.74 14.71 -3.33
CA GLY A 617 6.89 13.45 -4.06
C GLY A 617 5.63 13.05 -4.82
N ASP A 618 5.77 12.05 -5.69
CA ASP A 618 4.63 11.39 -6.35
C ASP A 618 3.85 10.54 -5.32
N PRO A 619 2.55 10.84 -5.07
CA PRO A 619 1.76 10.12 -4.07
C PRO A 619 1.46 8.66 -4.44
N ALA A 620 1.50 8.31 -5.74
CA ALA A 620 1.27 6.96 -6.22
C ALA A 620 2.55 6.12 -6.30
N LEU A 621 3.72 6.75 -6.12
CA LEU A 621 4.99 6.03 -6.08
C LEU A 621 5.05 5.14 -4.84
N GLN A 622 5.46 3.90 -5.03
CA GLN A 622 5.48 2.90 -3.96
C GLN A 622 6.88 2.70 -3.41
N ILE A 623 7.01 2.68 -2.08
CA ILE A 623 8.15 2.03 -1.44
C ILE A 623 8.10 0.56 -1.86
N LYS A 624 9.21 0.05 -2.42
CA LYS A 624 9.21 -1.31 -2.95
C LYS A 624 8.85 -2.28 -1.82
N PRO A 625 7.84 -3.14 -2.03
CA PRO A 625 7.46 -4.09 -1.01
C PRO A 625 8.67 -4.96 -0.69
N HIS A 626 8.76 -5.34 0.58
CA HIS A 626 9.60 -6.46 0.99
C HIS A 626 9.33 -7.68 0.10
N ASN A 627 10.36 -8.41 -0.29
CA ASN A 627 10.18 -9.59 -1.13
C ASN A 627 11.17 -10.70 -0.76
N LYS A 628 10.72 -11.67 0.05
CA LYS A 628 11.44 -12.93 0.21
C LYS A 628 11.09 -13.85 -0.95
N PRO A 629 12.07 -14.59 -1.48
CA PRO A 629 11.76 -15.60 -2.49
C PRO A 629 10.82 -16.66 -1.88
N PRO A 630 9.99 -17.30 -2.72
CA PRO A 630 9.18 -18.42 -2.27
C PRO A 630 10.02 -19.51 -1.62
N GLU A 631 9.39 -20.31 -0.76
CA GLU A 631 10.04 -21.50 -0.20
C GLU A 631 10.59 -22.38 -1.34
N THR A 632 11.72 -23.05 -1.08
CA THR A 632 12.25 -24.01 -2.06
C THR A 632 11.24 -25.14 -2.25
N PRO A 633 10.76 -25.40 -3.48
CA PRO A 633 9.78 -26.46 -3.70
C PRO A 633 10.29 -27.82 -3.25
N ALA A 634 9.37 -28.70 -2.82
CA ALA A 634 9.69 -30.10 -2.63
C ALA A 634 9.98 -30.78 -3.99
N ALA A 635 10.58 -31.97 -3.96
CA ALA A 635 10.76 -32.77 -5.17
C ALA A 635 9.40 -33.00 -5.86
N PRO A 636 9.30 -32.83 -7.19
CA PRO A 636 8.05 -33.08 -7.89
C PRO A 636 7.67 -34.56 -7.78
N SER A 637 6.38 -34.87 -7.78
CA SER A 637 5.86 -36.23 -7.83
C SER A 637 5.50 -36.62 -9.26
N GLY A 638 5.92 -37.80 -9.68
CA GLY A 638 5.60 -38.36 -10.99
C GLY A 638 6.04 -39.83 -11.12
N PRO A 639 5.90 -40.43 -12.30
CA PRO A 639 6.40 -41.78 -12.56
C PRO A 639 7.93 -41.84 -12.45
N THR A 640 8.47 -43.00 -12.04
CA THR A 640 9.92 -43.23 -11.93
C THR A 640 10.48 -44.03 -13.12
N THR A 641 9.61 -44.48 -14.02
CA THR A 641 9.98 -45.18 -15.25
C THR A 641 9.06 -44.78 -16.39
N GLY A 642 9.62 -44.59 -17.58
CA GLY A 642 8.88 -44.24 -18.79
C GLY A 642 9.52 -44.79 -20.06
N VAL A 643 8.90 -44.52 -21.21
CA VAL A 643 9.31 -44.93 -22.55
C VAL A 643 9.53 -43.68 -23.39
N ALA A 644 10.59 -43.67 -24.21
CA ALA A 644 10.90 -42.55 -25.08
C ALA A 644 9.69 -42.17 -25.97
N THR A 645 9.52 -40.88 -26.22
CA THR A 645 8.43 -40.23 -27.00
C THR A 645 7.05 -40.23 -26.34
N VAL A 646 6.90 -40.84 -25.16
CA VAL A 646 5.69 -40.76 -24.36
C VAL A 646 5.77 -39.56 -23.41
N GLU A 647 4.66 -38.84 -23.30
CA GLU A 647 4.50 -37.72 -22.40
C GLU A 647 4.12 -38.19 -20.98
N TYR A 648 4.81 -37.65 -19.98
CA TYR A 648 4.60 -37.94 -18.57
C TYR A 648 4.33 -36.65 -17.80
N GLU A 649 3.34 -36.68 -16.91
CA GLU A 649 2.98 -35.55 -16.04
C GLU A 649 3.73 -35.63 -14.70
N PHE A 650 4.20 -34.47 -14.24
CA PHE A 650 4.82 -34.26 -12.94
C PHE A 650 4.07 -33.15 -12.21
N THR A 651 3.91 -33.31 -10.90
CA THR A 651 3.21 -32.36 -10.03
C THR A 651 4.14 -31.87 -8.93
N VAL A 652 4.23 -30.56 -8.75
CA VAL A 652 4.87 -29.97 -7.56
C VAL A 652 3.80 -29.75 -6.49
N SER A 653 4.12 -30.09 -5.24
CA SER A 653 3.24 -29.81 -4.10
C SER A 653 3.11 -28.30 -3.88
N PRO A 654 2.07 -27.83 -3.15
CA PRO A 654 1.98 -26.45 -2.70
C PRO A 654 3.30 -25.88 -2.17
N THR A 655 3.81 -24.83 -2.82
CA THR A 655 4.90 -23.98 -2.32
C THR A 655 4.29 -22.70 -1.77
N ILE A 656 4.79 -22.24 -0.63
CA ILE A 656 4.34 -21.01 0.02
C ILE A 656 5.33 -19.91 -0.30
N ASP A 657 4.80 -18.79 -0.73
CA ASP A 657 5.45 -17.50 -0.71
C ASP A 657 5.24 -16.83 0.67
N PRO A 658 6.30 -16.37 1.37
CA PRO A 658 6.17 -15.79 2.71
C PRO A 658 5.25 -14.56 2.80
N GLU A 659 5.16 -13.77 1.74
CA GLU A 659 4.35 -12.56 1.60
C GLU A 659 2.93 -12.88 1.09
N GLY A 660 2.75 -14.11 0.60
CA GLY A 660 1.49 -14.55 0.01
C GLY A 660 1.35 -14.16 -1.46
N ASP A 661 2.44 -13.77 -2.12
CA ASP A 661 2.45 -13.39 -3.52
C ASP A 661 2.13 -14.57 -4.44
N ASP A 662 1.55 -14.26 -5.60
CA ASP A 662 1.35 -15.25 -6.65
C ASP A 662 2.71 -15.77 -7.14
N ILE A 663 2.81 -17.09 -7.31
CA ILE A 663 4.05 -17.80 -7.66
C ILE A 663 4.00 -18.41 -9.05
N TYR A 664 5.19 -18.59 -9.63
CA TYR A 664 5.44 -19.28 -10.88
C TYR A 664 6.38 -20.46 -10.64
N TYR A 665 6.22 -21.54 -11.40
CA TYR A 665 7.09 -22.71 -11.33
C TYR A 665 7.87 -22.94 -12.62
N TRP A 666 9.10 -23.43 -12.49
CA TRP A 666 9.97 -23.80 -13.60
C TRP A 666 10.48 -25.22 -13.42
N PHE A 667 10.09 -26.12 -14.33
CA PHE A 667 10.56 -27.50 -14.37
C PHE A 667 11.77 -27.62 -15.31
N ASP A 668 12.86 -28.17 -14.80
CA ASP A 668 14.00 -28.62 -15.60
C ASP A 668 13.88 -30.13 -15.84
N TRP A 669 13.99 -30.54 -17.10
CA TRP A 669 13.78 -31.93 -17.53
C TRP A 669 15.07 -32.73 -17.70
N ASP A 670 16.23 -32.13 -17.42
CA ASP A 670 17.58 -32.75 -17.50
C ASP A 670 17.96 -33.27 -18.90
N ASP A 671 17.32 -32.76 -19.95
CA ASP A 671 17.66 -33.03 -21.35
C ASP A 671 18.07 -31.77 -22.13
N GLY A 672 18.29 -30.67 -21.40
CA GLY A 672 18.56 -29.34 -21.95
C GLY A 672 17.29 -28.54 -22.29
N THR A 673 16.09 -29.07 -21.99
CA THR A 673 14.81 -28.37 -22.13
C THR A 673 14.14 -28.10 -20.77
N ASN A 674 13.13 -27.23 -20.76
CA ASN A 674 12.38 -26.85 -19.56
C ASN A 674 10.94 -26.45 -19.92
N SER A 675 10.10 -26.26 -18.90
CA SER A 675 8.69 -25.84 -19.08
C SER A 675 8.50 -24.36 -19.41
N GLY A 676 9.52 -23.51 -19.24
CA GLY A 676 9.31 -22.09 -18.98
C GLY A 676 8.67 -21.84 -17.60
N TRP A 677 8.39 -20.57 -17.28
CA TRP A 677 7.65 -20.20 -16.07
C TRP A 677 6.15 -20.48 -16.26
N LEU A 678 5.60 -21.35 -15.44
CA LEU A 678 4.17 -21.69 -15.39
C LEU A 678 3.50 -20.88 -14.27
N GLY A 679 2.41 -20.18 -14.56
CA GLY A 679 1.69 -19.35 -13.59
C GLY A 679 1.06 -18.09 -14.21
N PRO A 680 0.62 -17.11 -13.39
CA PRO A 680 0.70 -17.11 -11.92
C PRO A 680 -0.23 -18.13 -11.26
N TYR A 681 0.16 -18.61 -10.08
CA TYR A 681 -0.65 -19.41 -9.17
C TYR A 681 -0.73 -18.73 -7.80
N PRO A 682 -1.88 -18.73 -7.11
CA PRO A 682 -1.93 -18.25 -5.73
C PRO A 682 -0.93 -18.97 -4.82
N SER A 683 -0.27 -18.24 -3.91
CA SER A 683 0.62 -18.82 -2.90
C SER A 683 -0.02 -20.03 -2.22
N GLY A 684 0.73 -21.12 -2.06
CA GLY A 684 0.22 -22.39 -1.54
C GLY A 684 -0.58 -23.23 -2.55
N SER A 685 -0.52 -22.93 -3.85
CA SER A 685 -1.14 -23.75 -4.90
C SER A 685 -0.15 -24.75 -5.54
N PRO A 686 -0.58 -25.98 -5.86
CA PRO A 686 0.23 -26.92 -6.64
C PRO A 686 0.22 -26.55 -8.13
N ALA A 687 1.20 -27.05 -8.88
CA ALA A 687 1.25 -26.94 -10.33
C ALA A 687 1.63 -28.27 -10.98
N THR A 688 1.21 -28.46 -12.23
CA THR A 688 1.55 -29.64 -13.04
C THR A 688 2.18 -29.25 -14.36
N ALA A 689 3.11 -30.08 -14.82
CA ALA A 689 3.78 -29.92 -16.10
C ALA A 689 4.06 -31.30 -16.71
N SER A 690 4.03 -31.39 -18.03
CA SER A 690 4.24 -32.64 -18.75
C SER A 690 5.41 -32.54 -19.73
N HIS A 691 6.15 -33.65 -19.89
CA HIS A 691 7.29 -33.71 -20.81
C HIS A 691 7.47 -35.10 -21.43
N ALA A 692 8.12 -35.15 -22.59
CA ALA A 692 8.45 -36.38 -23.31
C ALA A 692 9.92 -36.37 -23.75
N TRP A 693 10.67 -37.38 -23.31
CA TRP A 693 12.08 -37.54 -23.69
C TRP A 693 12.22 -38.32 -24.99
N THR A 694 13.11 -37.88 -25.88
CA THR A 694 13.35 -38.55 -27.18
C THR A 694 14.39 -39.67 -27.12
N ALA A 695 15.22 -39.70 -26.07
CA ALA A 695 16.27 -40.69 -25.87
C ALA A 695 16.03 -41.48 -24.58
N ALA A 696 16.54 -42.72 -24.56
CA ALA A 696 16.60 -43.51 -23.33
C ALA A 696 17.72 -43.00 -22.43
N GLY A 697 17.49 -42.97 -21.13
CA GLY A 697 18.40 -42.44 -20.13
C GLY A 697 17.75 -42.32 -18.76
N ASP A 698 18.56 -42.00 -17.75
CA ASP A 698 18.07 -41.55 -16.45
C ASP A 698 18.08 -40.02 -16.45
N TYR A 699 16.99 -39.42 -16.00
CA TYR A 699 16.80 -37.97 -15.97
C TYR A 699 16.39 -37.50 -14.58
N GLU A 700 16.95 -36.38 -14.13
CA GLU A 700 16.70 -35.77 -12.83
C GLU A 700 15.79 -34.52 -12.96
N ILE A 701 14.48 -34.69 -12.76
CA ILE A 701 13.55 -33.56 -12.83
C ILE A 701 13.65 -32.73 -11.56
N THR A 702 13.87 -31.42 -11.73
CA THR A 702 13.87 -30.46 -10.63
C THR A 702 12.90 -29.31 -10.89
N VAL A 703 12.48 -28.65 -9.82
CA VAL A 703 11.58 -27.50 -9.87
C VAL A 703 12.14 -26.37 -9.04
N LYS A 704 12.03 -25.14 -9.54
CA LYS A 704 12.18 -23.93 -8.72
C LYS A 704 10.94 -23.05 -8.87
N ALA A 705 10.71 -22.18 -7.90
CA ALA A 705 9.64 -21.21 -7.91
C ALA A 705 10.21 -19.79 -8.00
N LYS A 706 9.36 -18.84 -8.37
CA LYS A 706 9.58 -17.41 -8.15
C LYS A 706 8.25 -16.72 -7.83
N ASP A 707 8.30 -15.62 -7.11
CA ASP A 707 7.13 -14.77 -6.87
C ASP A 707 6.83 -13.86 -8.07
N ALA A 708 5.77 -13.07 -7.95
CA ALA A 708 5.34 -12.09 -8.94
C ALA A 708 6.31 -10.90 -9.09
N LEU A 709 7.12 -10.63 -8.06
CA LEU A 709 8.14 -9.58 -8.02
C LEU A 709 9.49 -10.06 -8.58
N GLY A 710 9.62 -11.36 -8.85
CA GLY A 710 10.73 -12.01 -9.54
C GLY A 710 11.80 -12.63 -8.66
N ALA A 711 11.66 -12.70 -7.33
CA ALA A 711 12.67 -13.39 -6.52
C ALA A 711 12.52 -14.91 -6.65
N GLU A 712 13.65 -15.58 -6.93
CA GLU A 712 13.66 -17.01 -7.21
C GLU A 712 14.02 -17.83 -5.96
N SER A 713 13.31 -18.93 -5.75
CA SER A 713 13.62 -19.92 -4.72
C SER A 713 14.91 -20.68 -5.04
N GLY A 714 15.37 -21.48 -4.08
CA GLY A 714 16.30 -22.58 -4.38
C GLY A 714 15.68 -23.63 -5.33
N VAL A 715 16.53 -24.52 -5.85
CA VAL A 715 16.09 -25.65 -6.68
C VAL A 715 15.69 -26.83 -5.79
N SER A 716 14.57 -27.48 -6.11
CA SER A 716 14.07 -28.65 -5.38
C SER A 716 15.06 -29.81 -5.42
N PRO A 717 14.97 -30.77 -4.47
CA PRO A 717 15.56 -32.09 -4.69
C PRO A 717 15.02 -32.73 -5.97
N ALA A 718 15.83 -33.56 -6.62
CA ALA A 718 15.46 -34.19 -7.89
C ALA A 718 14.47 -35.36 -7.71
N HIS A 719 13.56 -35.49 -8.66
CA HIS A 719 12.80 -36.72 -8.89
C HIS A 719 13.36 -37.44 -10.11
N THR A 720 13.84 -38.67 -9.93
CA THR A 720 14.46 -39.43 -11.02
C THR A 720 13.42 -40.23 -11.82
N ILE A 721 13.49 -40.13 -13.14
CA ILE A 721 12.79 -41.04 -14.06
C ILE A 721 13.79 -41.77 -14.96
N THR A 722 13.62 -43.08 -15.10
CA THR A 722 14.34 -43.89 -16.09
C THR A 722 13.50 -44.04 -17.35
N ILE A 723 13.93 -43.43 -18.45
CA ILE A 723 13.34 -43.57 -19.77
C ILE A 723 14.03 -44.71 -20.52
N ILE A 724 13.24 -45.70 -20.95
CA ILE A 724 13.74 -46.82 -21.74
C ILE A 724 13.39 -46.65 -23.22
N GLU A 725 14.14 -47.33 -24.08
CA GLU A 725 13.87 -47.37 -25.51
C GLU A 725 12.54 -48.09 -25.79
N GLY A 726 11.67 -47.44 -26.56
CA GLY A 726 10.35 -47.97 -26.91
C GLY A 726 10.38 -49.14 -27.91
N PRO A 727 9.20 -49.65 -28.29
CA PRO A 727 9.12 -50.54 -29.44
C PRO A 727 9.54 -49.80 -30.71
N ILE A 728 10.13 -50.50 -31.66
CA ILE A 728 10.45 -49.95 -32.99
C ILE A 728 9.68 -50.78 -33.99
N LEU A 729 8.60 -50.23 -34.53
CA LEU A 729 7.82 -50.91 -35.54
C LEU A 729 8.49 -50.81 -36.91
N GLN A 730 8.51 -51.91 -37.64
CA GLN A 730 8.93 -51.97 -39.03
C GLN A 730 7.89 -52.74 -39.85
N ILE A 731 7.69 -52.33 -41.10
CA ILE A 731 6.85 -53.04 -42.05
C ILE A 731 7.77 -53.62 -43.13
N GLU A 732 7.78 -54.94 -43.24
CA GLU A 732 8.65 -55.67 -44.17
C GLU A 732 7.84 -56.62 -45.06
N GLY A 733 8.45 -57.08 -46.16
CA GLY A 733 7.93 -58.19 -46.95
C GLY A 733 6.60 -57.90 -47.67
N VAL A 734 6.39 -56.66 -48.12
CA VAL A 734 5.20 -56.29 -48.89
C VAL A 734 5.19 -57.06 -50.22
N THR A 735 4.33 -58.07 -50.29
CA THR A 735 4.25 -59.00 -51.41
C THR A 735 2.84 -59.10 -51.95
N GLY A 736 2.73 -59.02 -53.28
CA GLY A 736 1.48 -59.26 -54.00
C GLY A 736 1.34 -60.74 -54.35
N GLY A 737 0.20 -61.33 -54.01
CA GLY A 737 -0.22 -62.67 -54.44
C GLY A 737 -1.50 -62.61 -55.26
N MET A 738 -2.04 -63.77 -55.63
CA MET A 738 -3.33 -63.86 -56.33
C MET A 738 -4.45 -63.25 -55.46
N LEU A 739 -4.92 -62.06 -55.83
CA LEU A 739 -5.99 -61.27 -55.21
C LEU A 739 -5.71 -60.68 -53.80
N LYS A 740 -4.50 -60.77 -53.25
CA LYS A 740 -4.20 -60.22 -51.90
C LYS A 740 -2.80 -59.62 -51.81
N VAL A 741 -2.65 -58.65 -50.93
CA VAL A 741 -1.37 -58.13 -50.48
C VAL A 741 -1.11 -58.60 -49.05
N LYS A 742 0.13 -59.02 -48.79
CA LYS A 742 0.61 -59.37 -47.45
C LYS A 742 1.77 -58.45 -47.08
N ALA A 743 1.89 -58.15 -45.80
CA ALA A 743 3.04 -57.49 -45.21
C ALA A 743 3.26 -58.04 -43.80
N THR A 744 4.46 -57.84 -43.27
CA THR A 744 4.82 -58.26 -41.91
C THR A 744 5.12 -57.03 -41.09
N VAL A 745 4.39 -56.86 -39.97
CA VAL A 745 4.74 -55.89 -38.94
C VAL A 745 5.71 -56.57 -37.97
N LYS A 746 6.83 -55.93 -37.70
CA LYS A 746 7.89 -56.43 -36.81
C LYS A 746 8.16 -55.41 -35.72
N ASN A 747 8.41 -55.87 -34.50
CA ASN A 747 8.95 -55.03 -33.43
C ASN A 747 10.45 -55.29 -33.29
N THR A 748 11.28 -54.33 -33.68
CA THR A 748 12.74 -54.38 -33.52
C THR A 748 13.23 -53.64 -32.27
N GLY A 749 12.33 -53.03 -31.49
CA GLY A 749 12.67 -52.30 -30.28
C GLY A 749 12.85 -53.21 -29.05
N GLY A 750 13.27 -52.60 -27.95
CA GLY A 750 13.67 -53.31 -26.72
C GLY A 750 12.49 -53.77 -25.83
N VAL A 751 11.29 -53.26 -26.06
CA VAL A 751 10.09 -53.56 -25.26
C VAL A 751 8.90 -54.01 -26.11
N ALA A 752 7.91 -54.64 -25.50
CA ALA A 752 6.71 -55.10 -26.21
C ALA A 752 5.83 -53.92 -26.65
N ALA A 753 5.36 -53.97 -27.90
CA ALA A 753 4.36 -53.03 -28.42
C ALA A 753 2.96 -53.60 -28.16
N HIS A 754 2.05 -52.81 -27.59
CA HIS A 754 0.68 -53.22 -27.33
C HIS A 754 -0.31 -52.43 -28.17
N ASN A 755 -1.39 -53.08 -28.61
CA ASN A 755 -2.45 -52.47 -29.39
C ASN A 755 -1.98 -51.70 -30.64
N ILE A 756 -1.13 -52.35 -31.45
CA ILE A 756 -0.63 -51.77 -32.71
C ILE A 756 -1.78 -51.66 -33.71
N ALA A 757 -2.30 -50.45 -33.87
CA ALA A 757 -3.26 -50.14 -34.91
C ALA A 757 -2.55 -50.14 -36.26
N TRP A 758 -3.09 -50.83 -37.26
CA TRP A 758 -2.51 -50.84 -38.60
C TRP A 758 -3.57 -50.64 -39.68
N THR A 759 -3.16 -50.03 -40.78
CA THR A 759 -4.00 -49.74 -41.95
C THR A 759 -3.27 -50.13 -43.21
N MET A 760 -3.99 -50.69 -44.18
CA MET A 760 -3.50 -50.98 -45.53
C MET A 760 -4.48 -50.37 -46.53
N THR A 761 -4.02 -49.41 -47.32
CA THR A 761 -4.80 -48.70 -48.33
C THR A 761 -4.21 -48.86 -49.72
N LEU A 762 -5.09 -48.86 -50.72
CA LEU A 762 -4.73 -48.97 -52.14
C LEU A 762 -5.28 -47.75 -52.90
N THR A 763 -4.38 -46.98 -53.51
CA THR A 763 -4.71 -45.74 -54.21
C THR A 763 -4.21 -45.77 -55.67
N GLY A 764 -4.99 -45.21 -56.60
CA GLY A 764 -4.69 -45.32 -58.04
C GLY A 764 -5.15 -46.65 -58.68
N GLY A 765 -5.33 -46.65 -60.00
CA GLY A 765 -5.95 -47.76 -60.74
C GLY A 765 -7.45 -47.91 -60.45
N LEU A 766 -8.15 -48.76 -61.20
CA LEU A 766 -9.56 -49.09 -60.98
C LEU A 766 -9.67 -50.22 -59.96
N VAL A 767 -9.70 -49.92 -58.66
CA VAL A 767 -9.94 -50.91 -57.59
C VAL A 767 -11.43 -50.98 -57.26
N LEU A 768 -12.09 -52.08 -57.60
CA LEU A 768 -13.52 -52.32 -57.39
C LEU A 768 -13.83 -52.85 -55.99
N VAL A 769 -12.96 -53.69 -55.43
CA VAL A 769 -13.11 -54.29 -54.09
C VAL A 769 -11.75 -54.31 -53.37
N GLY A 770 -11.75 -54.06 -52.05
CA GLY A 770 -10.56 -54.24 -51.21
C GLY A 770 -9.63 -53.03 -51.09
N LYS A 771 -10.13 -51.81 -51.35
CA LYS A 771 -9.35 -50.56 -51.27
C LYS A 771 -8.68 -50.31 -49.91
N GLU A 772 -9.26 -50.83 -48.83
CA GLU A 772 -8.76 -50.61 -47.48
C GLU A 772 -9.03 -51.80 -46.56
N ARG A 773 -8.10 -52.05 -45.65
CA ARG A 773 -8.31 -52.86 -44.45
C ARG A 773 -7.53 -52.27 -43.28
N THR A 774 -8.19 -52.18 -42.13
CA THR A 774 -7.57 -51.86 -40.84
C THR A 774 -7.58 -53.06 -39.90
N GLY A 775 -6.76 -53.03 -38.87
CA GLY A 775 -6.74 -54.03 -37.81
C GLY A 775 -5.93 -53.59 -36.59
N ASN A 776 -5.88 -54.46 -35.58
CA ASN A 776 -5.12 -54.25 -34.36
C ASN A 776 -4.29 -55.51 -34.03
N ILE A 777 -3.02 -55.33 -33.68
CA ILE A 777 -2.17 -56.39 -33.12
C ILE A 777 -2.08 -56.14 -31.62
N LEU A 778 -2.68 -57.03 -30.82
CA LEU A 778 -2.82 -56.82 -29.36
C LEU A 778 -1.48 -56.69 -28.62
N ALA A 779 -0.49 -57.48 -29.03
CA ALA A 779 0.86 -57.42 -28.49
C ALA A 779 1.87 -57.95 -29.53
N LEU A 780 3.06 -57.37 -29.55
CA LEU A 780 4.21 -57.82 -30.32
C LEU A 780 5.49 -57.63 -29.49
N ASN A 781 6.04 -58.73 -28.97
CA ASN A 781 7.26 -58.68 -28.14
C ASN A 781 8.50 -58.31 -28.98
N PRO A 782 9.62 -57.92 -28.35
CA PRO A 782 10.89 -57.68 -29.04
C PRO A 782 11.29 -58.83 -29.96
N GLY A 783 11.59 -58.52 -31.22
CA GLY A 783 11.97 -59.47 -32.25
C GLY A 783 10.81 -60.26 -32.88
N GLU A 784 9.58 -60.15 -32.36
CA GLU A 784 8.42 -60.83 -32.93
C GLU A 784 7.93 -60.15 -34.20
N THR A 785 7.26 -60.95 -35.04
CA THR A 785 6.64 -60.52 -36.28
C THR A 785 5.18 -60.95 -36.35
N ARG A 786 4.36 -60.19 -37.08
CA ARG A 786 2.97 -60.51 -37.36
C ARG A 786 2.64 -60.23 -38.82
N GLU A 787 2.18 -61.26 -39.53
CA GLU A 787 1.65 -61.08 -40.89
C GLU A 787 0.28 -60.38 -40.84
N ILE A 788 0.16 -59.30 -41.61
CA ILE A 788 -1.09 -58.62 -41.92
C ILE A 788 -1.41 -58.84 -43.41
N THR A 789 -2.69 -58.90 -43.74
CA THR A 789 -3.13 -59.22 -45.11
C THR A 789 -4.27 -58.30 -45.51
N SER A 790 -4.34 -57.87 -46.76
CA SER A 790 -5.48 -57.12 -47.30
C SER A 790 -6.79 -57.94 -47.28
N LYS A 791 -7.91 -57.28 -47.58
CA LYS A 791 -9.11 -57.99 -48.09
C LYS A 791 -8.80 -58.55 -49.49
N THR A 792 -9.70 -59.37 -50.04
CA THR A 792 -9.63 -59.73 -51.47
C THR A 792 -9.69 -58.46 -52.31
N ILE A 793 -8.69 -58.27 -53.17
CA ILE A 793 -8.53 -57.11 -54.05
C ILE A 793 -9.01 -57.51 -55.44
N ILE A 794 -9.94 -56.71 -56.00
CA ILE A 794 -10.40 -56.85 -57.39
C ILE A 794 -10.22 -55.49 -58.05
N GLY A 795 -9.46 -55.44 -59.14
CA GLY A 795 -9.22 -54.20 -59.86
C GLY A 795 -8.24 -54.33 -61.02
N LEU A 796 -7.97 -53.22 -61.70
CA LEU A 796 -7.05 -53.15 -62.82
C LEU A 796 -6.28 -51.84 -62.82
N GLY A 797 -4.96 -51.90 -62.99
CA GLY A 797 -4.10 -50.73 -63.24
C GLY A 797 -2.96 -50.57 -62.24
N LYS A 798 -2.17 -49.52 -62.43
CA LYS A 798 -1.11 -49.13 -61.50
C LYS A 798 -1.72 -48.58 -60.22
N THR A 799 -1.30 -49.11 -59.09
CA THR A 799 -1.82 -48.80 -57.76
C THR A 799 -0.65 -48.63 -56.80
N VAL A 800 -0.79 -47.75 -55.82
CA VAL A 800 0.12 -47.59 -54.70
C VAL A 800 -0.49 -48.27 -53.49
N ILE A 801 0.26 -49.15 -52.85
CA ILE A 801 -0.11 -49.75 -51.57
C ILE A 801 0.56 -48.94 -50.48
N LYS A 802 -0.21 -48.38 -49.57
CA LYS A 802 0.28 -47.70 -48.37
C LYS A 802 -0.10 -48.52 -47.14
N ILE A 803 0.86 -48.80 -46.28
CA ILE A 803 0.67 -49.56 -45.04
C ILE A 803 1.22 -48.74 -43.89
N THR A 804 0.43 -48.57 -42.84
CA THR A 804 0.86 -47.96 -41.58
C THR A 804 0.64 -48.91 -40.41
N ALA A 805 1.51 -48.86 -39.41
CA ALA A 805 1.37 -49.55 -38.12
C ALA A 805 1.85 -48.61 -37.01
N THR A 806 1.02 -48.36 -36.00
CA THR A 806 1.24 -47.28 -35.02
C THR A 806 0.85 -47.68 -33.61
N VAL A 807 1.69 -47.29 -32.65
CA VAL A 807 1.45 -47.21 -31.21
C VAL A 807 1.89 -45.81 -30.72
N PRO A 808 1.50 -45.33 -29.53
CA PRO A 808 1.92 -44.02 -29.04
C PRO A 808 3.45 -43.82 -29.09
N GLU A 809 4.20 -44.88 -28.85
CA GLU A 809 5.66 -44.88 -28.75
C GLU A 809 6.39 -45.08 -30.09
N SER A 810 5.67 -45.44 -31.17
CA SER A 810 6.31 -45.87 -32.43
C SER A 810 5.36 -45.89 -33.62
N SER A 811 5.87 -45.54 -34.81
CA SER A 811 5.13 -45.66 -36.07
C SER A 811 6.00 -46.22 -37.18
N ALA A 812 5.39 -47.00 -38.06
CA ALA A 812 5.99 -47.53 -39.28
C ALA A 812 5.08 -47.27 -40.47
N GLU A 813 5.67 -46.85 -41.59
CA GLU A 813 4.97 -46.65 -42.86
C GLU A 813 5.78 -47.21 -44.02
N VAL A 814 5.10 -47.88 -44.96
CA VAL A 814 5.66 -48.28 -46.25
C VAL A 814 4.67 -47.95 -47.37
N GLU A 815 5.19 -47.34 -48.44
CA GLU A 815 4.50 -47.19 -49.71
C GLU A 815 5.20 -47.99 -50.80
N GLN A 816 4.43 -48.77 -51.57
CA GLN A 816 4.96 -49.57 -52.66
C GLN A 816 4.07 -49.51 -53.90
N ASN A 817 4.70 -49.21 -55.04
CA ASN A 817 4.07 -49.31 -56.34
C ASN A 817 3.76 -50.77 -56.67
N ALA A 818 2.53 -51.02 -57.10
CA ALA A 818 2.05 -52.31 -57.55
C ALA A 818 1.23 -52.15 -58.84
N THR A 819 1.00 -53.27 -59.54
CA THR A 819 0.03 -53.32 -60.63
C THR A 819 -0.97 -54.40 -60.30
N ILE A 820 -2.24 -54.02 -60.22
CA ILE A 820 -3.33 -54.97 -60.05
C ILE A 820 -3.75 -55.41 -61.44
N LEU A 821 -3.71 -56.72 -61.69
CA LEU A 821 -4.20 -57.35 -62.90
C LEU A 821 -5.50 -58.08 -62.56
N LEU A 822 -6.56 -57.75 -63.27
CA LEU A 822 -7.84 -58.46 -63.15
C LEU A 822 -7.64 -59.89 -63.65
N ILE A 823 -8.04 -60.90 -62.85
CA ILE A 823 -8.43 -62.21 -63.38
C ILE A 823 -9.95 -62.28 -63.29
#